data_AF-A0A811RJM9-F1
#
_entry.id   AF-A0A811RJM9-F1
#
_cell.length_a   1.000
_cell.length_b   1.000
_cell.length_c   1.000
_cell.angle_alpha   90.00
_cell.angle_beta   90.00
_cell.angle_gamma   90.00
#
_symmetry.space_group_name_H-M   'P 1'
#
loop_
_entity.id
_entity.type
_entity.pdbx_description
1 polymer ?
#
loop_
_entity_poly.entity_id
_entity_poly.type
_entity_poly.pdbx_seq_one_letter_code
_entity_poly.pdbx_strand_id
1 'polypeptide(L)'
;MASFSLQVLLFFFSGFRKRCSSRALSVVLWLAYLSADSLAVYILGRLTLRGGGNQFALFWVPFLLLHLGGQETMTAFSMEDNALWKRHLLSLATQVPMAIYAVGRQLQGDDRRLVAPMVLVFVSGTAKYAERIWALRRAGSVAPGTSNSSSSNLVARASSDAFWNTQAYYSQLCIVVSEKQERNFELILHVAAEGFKLSLYFLMDMTPSICLFPADINGIKQAVDVFKSSENIVHMAYKLAEINLSLIYDYLYTKFGTRHFHMVPVCIAFRRILALALISGALGLFVRAMAGGPNPKAKGHDDGADVIICYVLLVGAIILETCSIFMSFISSCWAYNTTFSLPLKCPMYQRFPGTVAAMVRIARNLHPESRGEWSASMAQYSIIGDCIKEKQESGLLRRTMRWVGIDQRALKHVGISPVMKKLVLDKLLEIAATPRVQEWDIGVGKFSGQWAHWAVEAMQDRHQSAARQVLQVSNIKGLEFVSSALLWHIVTDICLLEVTADAVDDVHSINSIQVPEEHLEGVSSLHENGNVGGSSTQEERLDGSSPHHGHENGDCSSTLEERLDGGSPHHDHENGDVNSIQEVHLDGISSHHDHENVDGGSNFCHDKDVDGSISALRGAARELSDYIMYLVADCGAMAGSEGHYAVIKGKREMSNWLLEQTTTGAACDRRTVVEEIRDKPSSFFHEDYYPVLDRARRVASDLLQIAEAGDRWKLIAAIWLEMLCYIAYNCGAAFHAKHLTTGGEFATHVKMLLFMLGVPFLRDVKEPLLSKAGDIYS
;
A
#
# COMPACT_ATOMS: atom_id res chain seq x y z
N MET A 1 33.15 -6.99 -5.30
CA MET A 1 32.69 -5.66 -4.85
C MET A 1 31.36 -5.25 -5.48
N ALA A 2 31.26 -4.98 -6.79
CA ALA A 2 29.99 -4.55 -7.40
C ALA A 2 28.78 -5.48 -7.11
N SER A 3 28.95 -6.81 -7.19
CA SER A 3 27.91 -7.78 -6.82
C SER A 3 27.46 -7.64 -5.35
N PHE A 4 28.40 -7.38 -4.43
CA PHE A 4 28.08 -7.13 -3.01
C PHE A 4 27.35 -5.80 -2.82
N SER A 5 27.77 -4.73 -3.50
CA SER A 5 27.10 -3.43 -3.43
C SER A 5 25.64 -3.49 -3.93
N LEU A 6 25.38 -4.21 -5.01
CA LEU A 6 24.01 -4.45 -5.49
C LEU A 6 23.17 -5.18 -4.44
N GLN A 7 23.77 -6.10 -3.70
CA GLN A 7 23.09 -6.84 -2.65
C GLN A 7 22.77 -6.02 -1.42
N VAL A 8 23.70 -5.17 -0.99
CA VAL A 8 23.46 -4.19 0.07
C VAL A 8 22.32 -3.25 -0.35
N LEU A 9 22.31 -2.78 -1.59
CA LEU A 9 21.23 -1.94 -2.14
C LEU A 9 19.88 -2.68 -2.09
N LEU A 10 19.81 -3.90 -2.62
CA LEU A 10 18.58 -4.69 -2.59
C LEU A 10 18.10 -4.97 -1.16
N PHE A 11 19.03 -5.22 -0.23
CA PHE A 11 18.70 -5.51 1.15
C PHE A 11 17.99 -4.33 1.84
N PHE A 12 18.56 -3.12 1.74
CA PHE A 12 17.98 -1.95 2.43
C PHE A 12 16.79 -1.35 1.70
N PHE A 13 16.81 -1.31 0.35
CA PHE A 13 15.81 -0.56 -0.41
C PHE A 13 14.58 -1.38 -0.83
N SER A 14 14.65 -2.72 -0.87
CA SER A 14 13.50 -3.52 -1.34
C SER A 14 12.28 -3.43 -0.40
N GLY A 15 12.49 -3.27 0.90
CA GLY A 15 11.40 -3.13 1.88
C GLY A 15 10.55 -1.86 1.69
N PHE A 16 11.09 -0.84 0.99
CA PHE A 16 10.34 0.39 0.70
C PHE A 16 9.36 0.22 -0.46
N ARG A 17 9.49 -0.80 -1.32
CA ARG A 17 8.57 -1.05 -2.45
C ARG A 17 7.12 -1.23 -2.03
N LYS A 18 6.93 -1.85 -0.86
CA LYS A 18 5.62 -2.04 -0.24
C LYS A 18 4.98 -0.71 0.19
N ARG A 19 5.78 0.28 0.59
CA ARG A 19 5.30 1.54 1.19
C ARG A 19 5.36 2.73 0.24
N CYS A 20 6.13 2.65 -0.83
CA CYS A 20 6.41 3.76 -1.75
C CYS A 20 6.00 3.40 -3.18
N SER A 21 5.17 4.23 -3.80
CA SER A 21 4.78 4.14 -5.22
C SER A 21 5.81 4.78 -6.19
N SER A 22 7.06 4.94 -5.74
CA SER A 22 8.09 5.62 -6.55
C SER A 22 8.53 4.76 -7.73
N ARG A 23 8.21 5.20 -8.95
CA ARG A 23 8.66 4.57 -10.20
C ARG A 23 10.18 4.56 -10.32
N ALA A 24 10.86 5.62 -9.88
CA ALA A 24 12.33 5.70 -9.90
C ALA A 24 12.97 4.62 -9.01
N LEU A 25 12.46 4.46 -7.78
CA LEU A 25 12.90 3.40 -6.87
C LEU A 25 12.67 2.00 -7.49
N SER A 26 11.50 1.79 -8.11
CA SER A 26 11.17 0.53 -8.77
C SER A 26 12.15 0.18 -9.90
N VAL A 27 12.50 1.15 -10.76
CA VAL A 27 13.48 0.96 -11.85
C VAL A 27 14.88 0.65 -11.31
N VAL A 28 15.34 1.38 -10.30
CA VAL A 28 16.66 1.12 -9.67
C VAL A 28 16.72 -0.29 -9.07
N LEU A 29 15.66 -0.70 -8.36
CA LEU A 29 15.58 -2.04 -7.77
C LEU A 29 15.47 -3.14 -8.81
N TRP A 30 14.75 -2.90 -9.90
CA TRP A 30 14.65 -3.81 -11.03
C TRP A 30 16.03 -4.05 -11.69
N LEU A 31 16.76 -2.97 -11.99
CA LEU A 31 18.11 -3.05 -12.55
C LEU A 31 19.07 -3.78 -11.60
N ALA A 32 19.00 -3.47 -10.30
CA ALA A 32 19.84 -4.11 -9.29
C ALA A 32 19.52 -5.62 -9.16
N TYR A 33 18.23 -5.99 -9.21
CA TYR A 33 17.78 -7.38 -9.16
C TYR A 33 18.32 -8.20 -10.32
N LEU A 34 18.14 -7.72 -11.55
CA LEU A 34 18.62 -8.41 -12.75
C LEU A 34 20.15 -8.49 -12.81
N SER A 35 20.82 -7.42 -12.39
CA SER A 35 22.28 -7.34 -12.45
C SER A 35 22.96 -8.21 -11.38
N ALA A 36 22.36 -8.37 -10.20
CA ALA A 36 22.98 -9.08 -9.08
C ALA A 36 23.31 -10.54 -9.41
N ASP A 37 22.35 -11.27 -10.00
CA ASP A 37 22.55 -12.68 -10.37
C ASP A 37 23.47 -12.82 -11.59
N SER A 38 23.25 -11.98 -12.62
CA SER A 38 24.03 -12.00 -13.87
C SER A 38 25.52 -11.73 -13.62
N LEU A 39 25.83 -10.74 -12.78
CA LEU A 39 27.20 -10.39 -12.42
C LEU A 39 27.86 -11.49 -11.59
N ALA A 40 27.12 -12.13 -10.68
CA ALA A 40 27.66 -13.22 -9.86
C ALA A 40 28.05 -14.43 -10.72
N VAL A 41 27.20 -14.84 -11.66
CA VAL A 41 27.48 -15.93 -12.61
C VAL A 41 28.65 -15.57 -13.53
N TYR A 42 28.68 -14.35 -14.07
CA TYR A 42 29.76 -13.89 -14.94
C TYR A 42 31.13 -13.94 -14.23
N ILE A 43 31.20 -13.42 -13.00
CA ILE A 43 32.44 -13.45 -12.20
C ILE A 43 32.83 -14.89 -11.89
N LEU A 44 31.88 -15.75 -11.51
CA LEU A 44 32.14 -17.16 -11.23
C LEU A 44 32.74 -17.87 -12.45
N GLY A 45 32.16 -17.65 -13.64
CA GLY A 45 32.70 -18.16 -14.91
C GLY A 45 34.11 -17.66 -15.19
N ARG A 46 34.37 -16.36 -15.02
CA ARG A 46 35.71 -15.77 -15.21
C ARG A 46 36.75 -16.36 -14.25
N LEU A 47 36.38 -16.60 -12.99
CA LEU A 47 37.26 -17.20 -11.99
C LEU A 47 37.60 -18.66 -12.34
N THR A 48 36.67 -19.40 -12.92
CA THR A 48 36.94 -20.79 -13.38
C THR A 48 37.94 -20.84 -14.54
N LEU A 49 37.90 -19.85 -15.44
CA LEU A 49 38.74 -19.79 -16.63
C LEU A 49 40.15 -19.25 -16.34
N ARG A 50 40.29 -18.25 -15.45
CA ARG A 50 41.55 -17.50 -15.26
C ARG A 50 42.71 -18.26 -14.61
N GLY A 51 42.48 -19.44 -14.03
CA GLY A 51 43.52 -20.39 -13.62
C GLY A 51 44.48 -19.97 -12.49
N GLY A 52 44.52 -20.79 -11.43
CA GLY A 52 45.71 -21.16 -10.62
C GLY A 52 46.65 -20.11 -10.00
N GLY A 53 46.43 -18.81 -10.12
CA GLY A 53 47.39 -17.80 -9.66
C GLY A 53 47.01 -17.03 -8.39
N ASN A 54 45.73 -17.00 -8.01
CA ASN A 54 45.25 -16.20 -6.88
C ASN A 54 44.59 -17.09 -5.82
N GLN A 55 45.27 -17.25 -4.68
CA GLN A 55 44.81 -18.06 -3.55
C GLN A 55 43.50 -17.51 -2.94
N PHE A 56 43.21 -16.22 -3.07
CA PHE A 56 42.00 -15.59 -2.53
C PHE A 56 40.75 -15.85 -3.37
N ALA A 57 40.91 -16.32 -4.62
CA ALA A 57 39.79 -16.79 -5.43
C ALA A 57 39.05 -17.98 -4.78
N LEU A 58 39.70 -18.69 -3.83
CA LEU A 58 39.10 -19.76 -3.03
C LEU A 58 37.94 -19.26 -2.18
N PHE A 59 37.97 -18.00 -1.75
CA PHE A 59 36.90 -17.37 -0.98
C PHE A 59 35.86 -16.72 -1.86
N TRP A 60 36.27 -16.10 -2.97
CA TRP A 60 35.34 -15.38 -3.83
C TRP A 60 34.28 -16.30 -4.43
N VAL A 61 34.64 -17.53 -4.79
CA VAL A 61 33.69 -18.52 -5.36
C VAL A 61 32.53 -18.85 -4.39
N PRO A 62 32.77 -19.30 -3.14
CA PRO A 62 31.71 -19.45 -2.13
C PRO A 62 30.89 -18.18 -1.87
N PHE A 63 31.52 -17.00 -1.87
CA PHE A 63 30.80 -15.74 -1.69
C PHE A 63 29.87 -15.43 -2.86
N LEU A 64 30.26 -15.77 -4.09
CA LEU A 64 29.39 -15.64 -5.25
C LEU A 64 28.18 -16.58 -5.17
N LEU A 65 28.35 -17.79 -4.59
CA LEU A 65 27.20 -18.66 -4.29
C LEU A 65 26.29 -18.07 -3.20
N LEU A 66 26.88 -17.53 -2.12
CA LEU A 66 26.13 -16.82 -1.08
C LEU A 66 25.33 -15.65 -1.68
N HIS A 67 25.95 -14.96 -2.64
CA HIS A 67 25.34 -13.87 -3.38
C HIS A 67 24.18 -14.34 -4.28
N LEU A 68 24.33 -15.43 -5.03
CA LEU A 68 23.26 -16.02 -5.84
C LEU A 68 22.07 -16.47 -4.98
N GLY A 69 22.33 -16.75 -3.70
CA GLY A 69 21.28 -16.98 -2.71
C GLY A 69 20.33 -15.81 -2.51
N GLY A 70 20.65 -14.59 -2.94
CA GLY A 70 19.79 -13.42 -2.87
C GLY A 70 19.54 -12.92 -1.45
N GLN A 71 18.92 -11.75 -1.35
CA GLN A 71 18.62 -11.12 -0.06
C GLN A 71 17.33 -11.66 0.56
N GLU A 72 17.19 -11.42 1.86
CA GLU A 72 16.06 -11.90 2.66
C GLU A 72 14.78 -11.11 2.40
N THR A 73 14.97 -9.81 2.14
CA THR A 73 13.94 -8.81 1.88
C THR A 73 13.39 -8.87 0.45
N MET A 74 13.95 -9.70 -0.44
CA MET A 74 13.48 -9.85 -1.82
C MET A 74 13.88 -11.19 -2.43
N THR A 75 12.90 -12.05 -2.74
CA THR A 75 13.08 -13.30 -3.49
C THR A 75 12.81 -13.13 -4.98
N ALA A 76 11.71 -12.45 -5.28
CA ALA A 76 11.19 -12.21 -6.61
C ALA A 76 10.91 -10.72 -6.81
N PHE A 77 11.14 -10.21 -8.02
CA PHE A 77 10.77 -8.84 -8.34
C PHE A 77 9.29 -8.76 -8.71
N SER A 78 8.80 -9.72 -9.50
CA SER A 78 7.38 -9.87 -9.85
C SER A 78 6.89 -11.30 -9.60
N MET A 79 5.57 -11.51 -9.63
CA MET A 79 4.99 -12.83 -9.39
C MET A 79 5.40 -13.85 -10.47
N GLU A 80 5.63 -13.39 -11.70
CA GLU A 80 6.08 -14.22 -12.82
C GLU A 80 7.45 -14.86 -12.54
N ASP A 81 8.34 -14.16 -11.83
CA ASP A 81 9.64 -14.70 -11.42
C ASP A 81 9.48 -15.93 -10.51
N ASN A 82 8.45 -15.95 -9.65
CA ASN A 82 8.15 -17.10 -8.79
C ASN A 82 7.75 -18.34 -9.61
N ALA A 83 6.97 -18.15 -10.68
CA ALA A 83 6.56 -19.25 -11.56
C ALA A 83 7.78 -19.87 -12.29
N LEU A 84 8.85 -19.10 -12.48
CA LEU A 84 10.07 -19.49 -13.17
C LEU A 84 11.12 -20.16 -12.25
N TRP A 85 10.76 -20.59 -11.04
CA TRP A 85 11.67 -21.22 -10.07
C TRP A 85 12.52 -22.37 -10.62
N LYS A 86 12.02 -23.12 -11.62
CA LYS A 86 12.75 -24.21 -12.29
C LYS A 86 14.03 -23.70 -12.98
N ARG A 87 14.05 -22.46 -13.49
CA ARG A 87 15.24 -21.83 -14.06
C ARG A 87 16.31 -21.61 -12.99
N HIS A 88 15.91 -21.14 -11.82
CA HIS A 88 16.81 -20.97 -10.68
C HIS A 88 17.33 -22.31 -10.16
N LEU A 89 16.51 -23.38 -10.18
CA LEU A 89 16.96 -24.73 -9.85
C LEU A 89 18.03 -25.24 -10.85
N LEU A 90 17.81 -25.05 -12.15
CA LEU A 90 18.80 -25.40 -13.17
C LEU A 90 20.10 -24.60 -12.99
N SER A 91 19.98 -23.31 -12.65
CA SER A 91 21.13 -22.48 -12.31
C SER A 91 21.88 -23.02 -11.09
N LEU A 92 21.21 -23.39 -10.00
CA LEU A 92 21.87 -24.04 -8.85
C LEU A 92 22.61 -25.33 -9.27
N ALA A 93 21.96 -26.17 -10.07
CA ALA A 93 22.52 -27.43 -10.56
C ALA A 93 23.75 -27.26 -11.46
N THR A 94 23.94 -26.08 -12.06
CA THR A 94 25.12 -25.77 -12.90
C THR A 94 26.19 -24.98 -12.12
N GLN A 95 25.78 -23.99 -11.32
CA GLN A 95 26.69 -23.12 -10.57
C GLN A 95 27.37 -23.83 -9.40
N VAL A 96 26.69 -24.75 -8.69
CA VAL A 96 27.30 -25.49 -7.57
C VAL A 96 28.43 -26.41 -8.07
N PRO A 97 28.25 -27.24 -9.11
CA PRO A 97 29.36 -27.99 -9.70
C PRO A 97 30.47 -27.12 -10.25
N MET A 98 30.14 -26.00 -10.91
CA MET A 98 31.14 -25.05 -11.41
C MET A 98 31.99 -24.47 -10.27
N ALA A 99 31.36 -24.14 -9.14
CA ALA A 99 32.04 -23.67 -7.94
C ALA A 99 32.91 -24.77 -7.31
N ILE A 100 32.42 -26.02 -7.23
CA ILE A 100 33.20 -27.18 -6.77
C ILE A 100 34.45 -27.37 -7.64
N TYR A 101 34.29 -27.30 -8.97
CA TYR A 101 35.40 -27.41 -9.91
C TYR A 101 36.42 -26.27 -9.73
N ALA A 102 35.94 -25.02 -9.63
CA ALA A 102 36.80 -23.85 -9.45
C ALA A 102 37.63 -23.94 -8.16
N VAL A 103 36.98 -24.30 -7.06
CA VAL A 103 37.62 -24.50 -5.75
C VAL A 103 38.56 -25.71 -5.79
N GLY A 104 38.13 -26.83 -6.36
CA GLY A 104 38.93 -28.06 -6.51
C GLY A 104 40.23 -27.84 -7.28
N ARG A 105 40.19 -27.01 -8.32
CA ARG A 105 41.38 -26.63 -9.09
C ARG A 105 42.34 -25.74 -8.30
N GLN A 106 41.81 -24.87 -7.43
CA GLN A 106 42.62 -23.97 -6.60
C GLN A 106 43.21 -24.69 -5.35
N LEU A 107 42.59 -25.79 -4.91
CA LEU A 107 43.06 -26.67 -3.84
C LEU A 107 44.32 -27.48 -4.19
N GLN A 108 44.80 -27.43 -5.44
CA GLN A 108 46.01 -28.14 -5.87
C GLN A 108 47.33 -27.47 -5.40
N GLY A 109 47.25 -26.33 -4.70
CA GLY A 109 48.41 -25.68 -4.07
C GLY A 109 48.70 -26.17 -2.63
N ASP A 110 49.90 -25.89 -2.12
CA ASP A 110 50.38 -26.39 -0.82
C ASP A 110 49.71 -25.77 0.43
N ASP A 111 49.07 -24.60 0.33
CA ASP A 111 48.53 -23.90 1.50
C ASP A 111 47.08 -24.32 1.83
N ARG A 112 46.93 -25.23 2.78
CA ARG A 112 45.65 -25.78 3.24
C ARG A 112 44.91 -24.92 4.27
N ARG A 113 45.46 -23.77 4.68
CA ARG A 113 44.90 -22.98 5.79
C ARG A 113 43.55 -22.31 5.46
N LEU A 114 43.31 -22.01 4.19
CA LEU A 114 42.08 -21.32 3.73
C LEU A 114 40.93 -22.29 3.40
N VAL A 115 41.15 -23.60 3.48
CA VAL A 115 40.14 -24.62 3.11
C VAL A 115 38.99 -24.65 4.09
N ALA A 116 39.28 -24.69 5.40
CA ALA A 116 38.24 -24.75 6.43
C ALA A 116 37.25 -23.57 6.35
N PRO A 117 37.69 -22.29 6.33
CA PRO A 117 36.74 -21.19 6.22
C PRO A 117 36.04 -21.11 4.86
N MET A 118 36.71 -21.52 3.77
CA MET A 118 36.07 -21.66 2.46
C MET A 118 34.87 -22.63 2.51
N VAL A 119 35.05 -23.81 3.14
CA VAL A 119 33.98 -24.81 3.28
C VAL A 119 32.80 -24.27 4.07
N LEU A 120 33.03 -23.52 5.15
CA LEU A 120 31.96 -22.90 5.94
C LEU A 120 31.13 -21.92 5.11
N VAL A 121 31.79 -21.04 4.35
CA VAL A 121 31.10 -20.09 3.45
C VAL A 121 30.38 -20.83 2.31
N PHE A 122 30.98 -21.90 1.78
CA PHE A 122 30.40 -22.68 0.68
C PHE A 122 29.10 -23.38 1.10
N VAL A 123 29.10 -24.02 2.29
CA VAL A 123 27.91 -24.67 2.86
C VAL A 123 26.82 -23.63 3.14
N SER A 124 27.18 -22.50 3.76
CA SER A 124 26.23 -21.41 4.03
C SER A 124 25.64 -20.83 2.74
N GLY A 125 26.47 -20.59 1.72
CA GLY A 125 26.04 -20.07 0.43
C GLY A 125 25.11 -21.02 -0.33
N THR A 126 25.45 -22.30 -0.37
CA THR A 126 24.61 -23.33 -1.00
C THR A 126 23.25 -23.45 -0.29
N ALA A 127 23.25 -23.44 1.05
CA ALA A 127 22.02 -23.47 1.84
C ALA A 127 21.13 -22.24 1.57
N LYS A 128 21.72 -21.04 1.52
CA LYS A 128 21.00 -19.79 1.22
C LYS A 128 20.42 -19.80 -0.20
N TYR A 129 21.12 -20.38 -1.17
CA TYR A 129 20.63 -20.51 -2.54
C TYR A 129 19.51 -21.54 -2.69
N ALA A 130 19.64 -22.70 -2.03
CA ALA A 130 18.56 -23.68 -1.97
C ALA A 130 17.29 -23.10 -1.32
N GLU A 131 17.42 -22.29 -0.26
CA GLU A 131 16.30 -21.63 0.39
C GLU A 131 15.57 -20.65 -0.55
N ARG A 132 16.31 -19.85 -1.34
CA ARG A 132 15.69 -18.96 -2.35
C ARG A 132 14.83 -19.76 -3.32
N ILE A 133 15.34 -20.88 -3.84
CA ILE A 133 14.61 -21.73 -4.78
C ILE A 133 13.36 -22.35 -4.14
N TRP A 134 13.48 -22.79 -2.89
CA TRP A 134 12.34 -23.32 -2.15
C TRP A 134 11.26 -22.24 -1.94
N ALA A 135 11.65 -21.02 -1.56
CA ALA A 135 10.73 -19.89 -1.42
C ALA A 135 10.01 -19.56 -2.74
N LEU A 136 10.77 -19.44 -3.84
CA LEU A 136 10.22 -19.20 -5.19
C LEU A 136 9.24 -20.30 -5.60
N ARG A 137 9.57 -21.58 -5.36
CA ARG A 137 8.69 -22.72 -5.67
C ARG A 137 7.38 -22.67 -4.89
N ARG A 138 7.43 -22.29 -3.60
CA ARG A 138 6.24 -22.17 -2.74
C ARG A 138 5.34 -21.04 -3.20
N ALA A 139 5.90 -19.84 -3.38
CA ALA A 139 5.17 -18.69 -3.91
C ALA A 139 4.60 -18.98 -5.31
N GLY A 140 5.41 -19.57 -6.19
CA GLY A 140 5.04 -19.91 -7.57
C GLY A 140 4.00 -21.02 -7.67
N SER A 141 3.84 -21.86 -6.65
CA SER A 141 2.77 -22.87 -6.61
C SER A 141 1.37 -22.28 -6.48
N VAL A 142 1.26 -21.03 -6.04
CA VAL A 142 -0.02 -20.29 -5.90
C VAL A 142 -0.21 -19.29 -7.05
N ALA A 143 0.78 -19.12 -7.93
CA ALA A 143 0.71 -18.18 -9.04
C ALA A 143 -0.34 -18.60 -10.09
N PRO A 144 -1.04 -17.64 -10.72
CA PRO A 144 -1.95 -17.91 -11.82
C PRO A 144 -1.23 -18.57 -13.01
N GLY A 145 -1.87 -19.54 -13.68
CA GLY A 145 -1.31 -20.18 -14.88
C GLY A 145 -0.37 -21.38 -14.64
N THR A 146 -0.34 -21.93 -13.41
CA THR A 146 0.30 -23.22 -13.16
C THR A 146 -0.44 -24.36 -13.87
N SER A 147 0.28 -25.42 -14.28
CA SER A 147 -0.27 -26.54 -15.07
C SER A 147 -1.58 -27.11 -14.51
N ASN A 148 -2.52 -27.52 -15.37
CA ASN A 148 -3.88 -27.97 -15.01
C ASN A 148 -3.96 -29.05 -13.90
N SER A 149 -2.99 -29.97 -13.81
CA SER A 149 -2.95 -30.98 -12.75
C SER A 149 -2.50 -30.43 -11.39
N SER A 150 -1.75 -29.33 -11.39
CA SER A 150 -1.32 -28.64 -10.17
C SER A 150 -2.38 -27.66 -9.67
N SER A 151 -3.09 -26.99 -10.58
CA SER A 151 -4.17 -26.06 -10.21
C SER A 151 -5.36 -26.79 -9.58
N SER A 152 -5.79 -27.94 -10.11
CA SER A 152 -6.88 -28.73 -9.50
C SER A 152 -6.55 -29.22 -8.09
N ASN A 153 -5.33 -29.76 -7.89
CA ASN A 153 -4.85 -30.16 -6.58
C ASN A 153 -4.73 -28.99 -5.59
N LEU A 154 -4.37 -27.80 -6.09
CA LEU A 154 -4.27 -26.60 -5.27
C LEU A 154 -5.66 -26.09 -4.85
N VAL A 155 -6.62 -26.04 -5.78
CA VAL A 155 -8.01 -25.65 -5.48
C VAL A 155 -8.64 -26.64 -4.49
N ALA A 156 -8.39 -27.94 -4.64
CA ALA A 156 -8.86 -28.96 -3.69
C ALA A 156 -8.27 -28.73 -2.28
N ARG A 157 -6.97 -28.42 -2.18
CA ARG A 157 -6.34 -28.05 -0.89
C ARG A 157 -6.91 -26.76 -0.33
N ALA A 158 -7.13 -25.74 -1.16
CA ALA A 158 -7.70 -24.47 -0.74
C ALA A 158 -9.12 -24.65 -0.20
N SER A 159 -9.94 -25.46 -0.86
CA SER A 159 -11.28 -25.82 -0.41
C SER A 159 -11.25 -26.57 0.93
N SER A 160 -10.37 -27.57 1.06
CA SER A 160 -10.20 -28.31 2.32
C SER A 160 -9.68 -27.43 3.47
N ASP A 161 -8.75 -26.51 3.20
CA ASP A 161 -8.26 -25.57 4.19
C ASP A 161 -9.36 -24.57 4.60
N ALA A 162 -10.15 -24.08 3.64
CA ALA A 162 -11.24 -23.16 3.90
C ALA A 162 -12.32 -23.79 4.79
N PHE A 163 -12.62 -25.07 4.59
CA PHE A 163 -13.60 -25.81 5.39
C PHE A 163 -13.33 -25.73 6.89
N TRP A 164 -12.09 -25.90 7.34
CA TRP A 164 -11.75 -25.88 8.77
C TRP A 164 -11.48 -24.47 9.30
N ASN A 165 -10.97 -23.57 8.46
CA ASN A 165 -10.44 -22.30 8.94
C ASN A 165 -11.46 -21.16 8.93
N THR A 166 -12.55 -21.26 8.15
CA THR A 166 -13.53 -20.16 8.01
C THR A 166 -14.23 -19.87 9.34
N GLN A 167 -14.83 -20.88 9.97
CA GLN A 167 -15.53 -20.71 11.24
C GLN A 167 -14.62 -20.17 12.34
N ALA A 168 -13.39 -20.68 12.45
CA ALA A 168 -12.41 -20.21 13.41
C ALA A 168 -12.06 -18.73 13.20
N TYR A 169 -11.83 -18.32 11.94
CA TYR A 169 -11.51 -16.94 11.59
C TYR A 169 -12.63 -15.96 11.97
N TYR A 170 -13.88 -16.23 11.57
CA TYR A 170 -15.00 -15.34 11.88
C TYR A 170 -15.35 -15.34 13.37
N SER A 171 -15.22 -16.48 14.06
CA SER A 171 -15.41 -16.56 15.50
C SER A 171 -14.41 -15.65 16.26
N GLN A 172 -13.13 -15.70 15.87
CA GLN A 172 -12.11 -14.82 16.46
C GLN A 172 -12.37 -13.34 16.18
N LEU A 173 -12.82 -12.99 14.96
CA LEU A 173 -13.23 -11.61 14.66
C LEU A 173 -14.40 -11.15 15.54
N CYS A 174 -15.41 -11.99 15.74
CA CYS A 174 -16.54 -11.69 16.62
C CYS A 174 -16.08 -11.44 18.06
N ILE A 175 -15.13 -12.24 18.56
CA ILE A 175 -14.56 -12.08 19.91
C ILE A 175 -13.86 -10.72 20.04
N VAL A 176 -12.99 -10.37 19.09
CA VAL A 176 -12.26 -9.09 19.12
C VAL A 176 -13.22 -7.89 19.18
N VAL A 177 -14.30 -7.92 18.41
CA VAL A 177 -15.29 -6.83 18.38
C VAL A 177 -16.18 -6.84 19.63
N SER A 178 -16.64 -8.02 20.07
CA SER A 178 -17.50 -8.15 21.26
C SER A 178 -16.78 -7.72 22.54
N GLU A 179 -15.47 -7.96 22.63
CA GLU A 179 -14.63 -7.55 23.76
C GLU A 179 -14.12 -6.10 23.66
N LYS A 180 -14.53 -5.35 22.64
CA LYS A 180 -14.10 -3.97 22.37
C LYS A 180 -12.57 -3.83 22.20
N GLN A 181 -11.94 -4.84 21.60
CA GLN A 181 -10.49 -4.91 21.37
C GLN A 181 -10.10 -4.51 19.94
N GLU A 182 -10.92 -3.73 19.22
CA GLU A 182 -10.73 -3.36 17.82
C GLU A 182 -9.50 -2.45 17.55
N ARG A 183 -8.87 -1.96 18.61
CA ARG A 183 -7.60 -1.21 18.56
C ARG A 183 -6.39 -2.04 18.93
N ASN A 184 -6.58 -3.26 19.43
CA ASN A 184 -5.50 -4.14 19.88
C ASN A 184 -4.79 -4.76 18.67
N PHE A 185 -3.64 -4.20 18.33
CA PHE A 185 -2.86 -4.63 17.16
C PHE A 185 -2.44 -6.11 17.24
N GLU A 186 -2.07 -6.59 18.43
CA GLU A 186 -1.57 -7.97 18.63
C GLU A 186 -2.68 -8.99 18.35
N LEU A 187 -3.91 -8.72 18.79
CA LEU A 187 -5.07 -9.56 18.50
C LEU A 187 -5.44 -9.53 17.01
N ILE A 188 -5.50 -8.35 16.38
CA ILE A 188 -5.80 -8.22 14.94
C ILE A 188 -4.76 -8.99 14.11
N LEU A 189 -3.48 -8.85 14.46
CA LEU A 189 -2.40 -9.57 13.80
C LEU A 189 -2.51 -11.09 13.99
N HIS A 190 -2.87 -11.54 15.18
CA HIS A 190 -3.10 -12.96 15.45
C HIS A 190 -4.23 -13.52 14.57
N VAL A 191 -5.36 -12.81 14.51
CA VAL A 191 -6.51 -13.18 13.66
C VAL A 191 -6.13 -13.20 12.18
N ALA A 192 -5.36 -12.21 11.71
CA ALA A 192 -4.85 -12.17 10.34
C ALA A 192 -3.91 -13.35 10.02
N ALA A 193 -3.06 -13.73 10.98
CA ALA A 193 -2.12 -14.84 10.80
C ALA A 193 -2.83 -16.21 10.74
N GLU A 194 -3.85 -16.43 11.57
CA GLU A 194 -4.70 -17.63 11.52
C GLU A 194 -5.55 -17.66 10.23
N GLY A 195 -6.09 -16.51 9.81
CA GLY A 195 -6.85 -16.34 8.56
C GLY A 195 -6.03 -16.28 7.28
N PHE A 196 -4.69 -16.34 7.36
CA PHE A 196 -3.79 -16.05 6.23
C PHE A 196 -4.04 -16.91 5.00
N LYS A 197 -4.29 -18.22 5.17
CA LYS A 197 -4.55 -19.11 4.03
C LYS A 197 -5.80 -18.69 3.27
N LEU A 198 -6.87 -18.37 3.99
CA LEU A 198 -8.13 -17.93 3.39
C LEU A 198 -7.95 -16.63 2.63
N SER A 199 -7.28 -15.63 3.24
CA SER A 199 -7.05 -14.34 2.58
C SER A 199 -6.12 -14.47 1.37
N LEU A 200 -5.09 -15.33 1.45
CA LEU A 200 -4.22 -15.66 0.31
C LEU A 200 -5.02 -16.32 -0.83
N TYR A 201 -5.81 -17.36 -0.55
CA TYR A 201 -6.60 -18.04 -1.57
C TYR A 201 -7.63 -17.10 -2.20
N PHE A 202 -8.22 -16.22 -1.40
CA PHE A 202 -9.14 -15.17 -1.87
C PHE A 202 -8.47 -14.15 -2.78
N LEU A 203 -7.29 -13.65 -2.40
CA LEU A 203 -6.54 -12.73 -3.25
C LEU A 203 -6.14 -13.39 -4.58
N MET A 204 -5.85 -14.69 -4.55
CA MET A 204 -5.35 -15.48 -5.67
C MET A 204 -6.45 -16.09 -6.55
N ASP A 205 -7.71 -15.68 -6.35
CA ASP A 205 -8.89 -16.19 -7.06
C ASP A 205 -9.03 -17.73 -7.03
N MET A 206 -8.51 -18.36 -5.98
CA MET A 206 -8.65 -19.79 -5.72
C MET A 206 -9.97 -20.12 -5.00
N THR A 207 -10.81 -19.10 -4.80
CA THR A 207 -12.07 -19.13 -4.06
C THR A 207 -13.31 -19.72 -4.75
N PRO A 208 -13.42 -19.92 -6.09
CA PRO A 208 -14.70 -20.28 -6.71
C PRO A 208 -15.20 -21.71 -6.41
N SER A 209 -14.69 -22.37 -5.36
CA SER A 209 -15.13 -23.71 -4.93
C SER A 209 -15.13 -23.91 -3.40
N ILE A 210 -15.18 -22.84 -2.60
CA ILE A 210 -15.48 -22.98 -1.17
C ILE A 210 -17.00 -23.16 -1.05
N CYS A 211 -17.45 -24.41 -1.05
CA CYS A 211 -18.79 -24.77 -0.59
C CYS A 211 -18.83 -24.52 0.93
N LEU A 212 -19.08 -23.29 1.34
CA LEU A 212 -19.33 -23.00 2.75
C LEU A 212 -20.60 -23.70 3.18
N PHE A 213 -20.57 -24.29 4.37
CA PHE A 213 -21.76 -24.90 4.93
C PHE A 213 -22.73 -23.79 5.38
N PRO A 214 -24.03 -24.08 5.46
CA PRO A 214 -25.00 -23.13 6.02
C PRO A 214 -24.58 -22.58 7.40
N ALA A 215 -23.88 -23.39 8.21
CA ALA A 215 -23.31 -22.99 9.49
C ALA A 215 -22.24 -21.89 9.36
N ASP A 216 -21.35 -21.98 8.35
CA ASP A 216 -20.33 -20.96 8.09
C ASP A 216 -20.97 -19.66 7.61
N ILE A 217 -21.97 -19.73 6.72
CA ILE A 217 -22.73 -18.57 6.25
C ILE A 217 -23.41 -17.87 7.42
N ASN A 218 -24.01 -18.62 8.35
CA ASN A 218 -24.60 -18.06 9.56
C ASN A 218 -23.55 -17.39 10.46
N GLY A 219 -22.36 -17.96 10.58
CA GLY A 219 -21.24 -17.34 11.30
C GLY A 219 -20.80 -16.02 10.67
N ILE A 220 -20.77 -15.93 9.34
CA ILE A 220 -20.46 -14.68 8.62
C ILE A 220 -21.56 -13.64 8.87
N LYS A 221 -22.85 -14.02 8.75
CA LYS A 221 -23.98 -13.12 9.03
C LYS A 221 -23.92 -12.56 10.45
N GLN A 222 -23.68 -13.43 11.43
CA GLN A 222 -23.51 -13.03 12.82
C GLN A 222 -22.34 -12.04 12.99
N ALA A 223 -21.21 -12.27 12.30
CA ALA A 223 -20.08 -11.36 12.34
C ALA A 223 -20.44 -9.98 11.75
N VAL A 224 -21.14 -9.94 10.62
CA VAL A 224 -21.61 -8.68 10.00
C VAL A 224 -22.53 -7.89 10.93
N ASP A 225 -23.44 -8.57 11.63
CA ASP A 225 -24.34 -7.92 12.61
C ASP A 225 -23.55 -7.31 13.78
N VAL A 226 -22.56 -8.04 14.31
CA VAL A 226 -21.66 -7.55 15.36
C VAL A 226 -20.85 -6.35 14.87
N PHE A 227 -20.31 -6.40 13.64
CA PHE A 227 -19.51 -5.33 13.06
C PHE A 227 -20.30 -4.03 12.90
N LYS A 228 -21.57 -4.13 12.51
CA LYS A 228 -22.46 -2.98 12.35
C LYS A 228 -22.69 -2.22 13.67
N SER A 229 -22.57 -2.88 14.81
CA SER A 229 -22.76 -2.28 16.13
C SER A 229 -21.49 -1.59 16.69
N SER A 230 -20.33 -1.75 16.06
CA SER A 230 -19.05 -1.25 16.58
C SER A 230 -18.66 0.11 15.99
N GLU A 231 -18.28 1.05 16.86
CA GLU A 231 -17.80 2.38 16.46
C GLU A 231 -16.36 2.35 15.90
N ASN A 232 -15.53 1.41 16.36
CA ASN A 232 -14.12 1.31 15.97
C ASN A 232 -13.88 0.33 14.80
N ILE A 233 -14.95 -0.18 14.19
CA ILE A 233 -14.88 -1.17 13.11
C ILE A 233 -14.08 -0.67 11.91
N VAL A 234 -14.16 0.61 11.57
CA VAL A 234 -13.41 1.22 10.46
C VAL A 234 -11.92 1.04 10.68
N HIS A 235 -11.42 1.35 11.87
CA HIS A 235 -10.00 1.20 12.17
C HIS A 235 -9.56 -0.27 12.04
N MET A 236 -10.29 -1.19 12.68
CA MET A 236 -9.97 -2.61 12.66
C MET A 236 -10.01 -3.19 11.25
N ALA A 237 -11.03 -2.87 10.47
CA ALA A 237 -11.24 -3.37 9.12
C ALA A 237 -10.08 -3.04 8.20
N TYR A 238 -9.68 -1.77 8.16
CA TYR A 238 -8.55 -1.34 7.33
C TYR A 238 -7.22 -1.87 7.88
N LYS A 239 -7.02 -1.89 9.21
CA LYS A 239 -5.79 -2.43 9.79
C LYS A 239 -5.63 -3.93 9.51
N LEU A 240 -6.72 -4.69 9.61
CA LEU A 240 -6.76 -6.11 9.26
C LEU A 240 -6.49 -6.34 7.78
N ALA A 241 -7.07 -5.52 6.89
CA ALA A 241 -6.78 -5.56 5.46
C ALA A 241 -5.29 -5.28 5.18
N GLU A 242 -4.72 -4.24 5.79
CA GLU A 242 -3.30 -3.88 5.66
C GLU A 242 -2.38 -5.03 6.11
N ILE A 243 -2.69 -5.67 7.24
CA ILE A 243 -1.92 -6.81 7.76
C ILE A 243 -2.08 -8.03 6.86
N ASN A 244 -3.29 -8.38 6.42
CA ASN A 244 -3.50 -9.50 5.49
C ASN A 244 -2.67 -9.33 4.21
N LEU A 245 -2.72 -8.15 3.59
CA LEU A 245 -1.91 -7.85 2.41
C LEU A 245 -0.41 -7.90 2.72
N SER A 246 0.01 -7.44 3.91
CA SER A 246 1.39 -7.51 4.38
C SER A 246 1.91 -8.95 4.44
N LEU A 247 1.13 -9.84 5.06
CA LEU A 247 1.46 -11.26 5.17
C LEU A 247 1.52 -11.94 3.80
N ILE A 248 0.61 -11.58 2.89
CA ILE A 248 0.58 -12.09 1.51
C ILE A 248 1.79 -11.58 0.71
N TYR A 249 2.13 -10.30 0.81
CA TYR A 249 3.35 -9.75 0.20
C TYR A 249 4.59 -10.50 0.67
N ASP A 250 4.73 -10.69 1.99
CA ASP A 250 5.86 -11.41 2.56
C ASP A 250 5.97 -12.85 2.03
N TYR A 251 4.83 -13.54 1.85
CA TYR A 251 4.80 -14.90 1.32
C TYR A 251 5.18 -14.95 -0.17
N LEU A 252 4.78 -13.97 -0.97
CA LEU A 252 5.00 -13.96 -2.42
C LEU A 252 6.38 -13.41 -2.82
N TYR A 253 6.90 -12.42 -2.11
CA TYR A 253 8.03 -11.60 -2.58
C TYR A 253 9.25 -11.61 -1.65
N THR A 254 9.16 -12.20 -0.46
CA THR A 254 10.27 -12.22 0.51
C THR A 254 10.57 -13.64 0.98
N LYS A 255 11.75 -13.85 1.57
CA LYS A 255 12.05 -15.12 2.25
C LYS A 255 11.40 -15.20 3.62
N PHE A 256 11.01 -14.06 4.21
CA PHE A 256 10.43 -14.00 5.54
C PHE A 256 9.09 -14.74 5.59
N GLY A 257 8.16 -14.47 4.67
CA GLY A 257 6.83 -15.07 4.70
C GLY A 257 6.84 -16.57 4.46
N THR A 258 7.55 -17.05 3.43
CA THR A 258 7.63 -18.50 3.15
C THR A 258 8.24 -19.29 4.31
N ARG A 259 9.22 -18.69 5.01
CA ARG A 259 9.90 -19.33 6.12
C ARG A 259 9.00 -19.43 7.35
N HIS A 260 8.36 -18.34 7.75
CA HIS A 260 7.48 -18.33 8.92
C HIS A 260 6.23 -19.18 8.73
N PHE A 261 5.72 -19.26 7.50
CA PHE A 261 4.54 -20.07 7.21
C PHE A 261 4.80 -21.59 7.22
N HIS A 262 5.99 -22.03 6.80
CA HIS A 262 6.28 -23.46 6.61
C HIS A 262 7.30 -24.04 7.59
N MET A 263 8.00 -23.22 8.37
CA MET A 263 8.97 -23.69 9.37
C MET A 263 8.53 -23.28 10.77
N VAL A 264 8.74 -24.19 11.73
CA VAL A 264 8.51 -23.92 13.15
C VAL A 264 9.47 -22.80 13.60
N PRO A 265 9.03 -21.82 14.42
CA PRO A 265 9.84 -20.70 14.88
C PRO A 265 11.24 -21.06 15.41
N VAL A 266 11.34 -22.16 16.15
CA VAL A 266 12.62 -22.66 16.68
C VAL A 266 13.60 -23.02 15.56
N CYS A 267 13.13 -23.63 14.48
CA CYS A 267 13.96 -23.97 13.31
C CYS A 267 14.45 -22.72 12.59
N ILE A 268 13.62 -21.66 12.56
CA ILE A 268 13.96 -20.36 11.96
C ILE A 268 15.12 -19.71 12.74
N ALA A 269 14.97 -19.62 14.06
CA ALA A 269 16.00 -19.08 14.94
C ALA A 269 17.30 -19.89 14.85
N PHE A 270 17.20 -21.23 14.91
CA PHE A 270 18.36 -22.11 14.79
C PHE A 270 19.10 -21.91 13.47
N ARG A 271 18.38 -21.84 12.33
CA ARG A 271 18.99 -21.59 11.02
C ARG A 271 19.74 -20.27 10.98
N ARG A 272 19.19 -19.20 11.56
CA ARG A 272 19.83 -17.87 11.61
C ARG A 272 21.10 -17.87 12.43
N ILE A 273 21.04 -18.48 13.62
CA ILE A 273 22.20 -18.62 14.51
C ILE A 273 23.29 -19.46 13.81
N LEU A 274 22.90 -20.56 13.16
CA LEU A 274 23.83 -21.40 12.41
C LEU A 274 24.51 -20.62 11.27
N ALA A 275 23.75 -19.85 10.47
CA ALA A 275 24.33 -19.06 9.38
C ALA A 275 25.34 -18.01 9.90
N LEU A 276 24.99 -17.28 10.96
CA LEU A 276 25.89 -16.32 11.61
C LEU A 276 27.14 -17.00 12.20
N ALA A 277 26.98 -18.15 12.85
CA ALA A 277 28.08 -18.91 13.42
C ALA A 277 29.04 -19.42 12.34
N LEU A 278 28.52 -19.90 11.20
CA LEU A 278 29.35 -20.35 10.07
C LEU A 278 30.17 -19.21 9.47
N ILE A 279 29.57 -18.04 9.23
CA ILE A 279 30.27 -16.88 8.65
C ILE A 279 31.26 -16.27 9.65
N SER A 280 30.89 -16.16 10.92
CA SER A 280 31.77 -15.65 11.98
C SER A 280 32.95 -16.60 12.23
N GLY A 281 32.69 -17.91 12.21
CA GLY A 281 33.73 -18.94 12.27
C GLY A 281 34.67 -18.87 11.07
N ALA A 282 34.12 -18.62 9.86
CA ALA A 282 34.94 -18.41 8.67
C ALA A 282 35.85 -17.17 8.80
N LEU A 283 35.34 -16.06 9.35
CA LEU A 283 36.15 -14.86 9.61
C LEU A 283 37.26 -15.14 10.63
N GLY A 284 36.94 -15.80 11.75
CA GLY A 284 37.92 -16.13 12.78
C GLY A 284 39.05 -17.05 12.24
N LEU A 285 38.68 -18.06 11.47
CA LEU A 285 39.65 -18.94 10.80
C LEU A 285 40.47 -18.22 9.73
N PHE A 286 39.86 -17.29 8.98
CA PHE A 286 40.56 -16.46 7.99
C PHE A 286 41.59 -15.54 8.67
N VAL A 287 41.21 -14.85 9.74
CA VAL A 287 42.12 -14.02 10.54
C VAL A 287 43.28 -14.85 11.07
N ARG A 288 43.02 -16.06 11.60
CA ARG A 288 44.06 -16.97 12.08
C ARG A 288 44.99 -17.43 10.95
N ALA A 289 44.45 -17.72 9.78
CA ALA A 289 45.23 -18.11 8.61
C ALA A 289 46.17 -16.98 8.16
N MET A 290 45.70 -15.73 8.16
CA MET A 290 46.50 -14.55 7.82
C MET A 290 47.54 -14.21 8.89
N ALA A 291 47.21 -14.37 10.18
CA ALA A 291 48.13 -14.11 11.29
C ALA A 291 49.25 -15.16 11.43
N GLY A 292 48.98 -16.41 11.03
CA GLY A 292 49.97 -17.49 11.07
C GLY A 292 50.85 -17.61 9.82
N GLY A 293 50.59 -16.81 8.78
CA GLY A 293 51.33 -16.81 7.50
C GLY A 293 52.73 -16.17 7.60
N PRO A 294 53.65 -16.47 6.68
CA PRO A 294 54.92 -15.75 6.59
C PRO A 294 54.68 -14.25 6.38
N ASN A 295 55.52 -13.43 7.02
CA ASN A 295 55.39 -11.98 7.19
C ASN A 295 54.88 -11.25 5.92
N PRO A 296 53.78 -10.47 5.98
CA PRO A 296 53.14 -9.84 4.81
C PRO A 296 54.01 -8.79 4.10
N LYS A 297 55.14 -8.40 4.67
CA LYS A 297 56.09 -7.46 4.06
C LYS A 297 56.83 -8.02 2.83
N ALA A 298 56.61 -9.28 2.46
CA ALA A 298 57.30 -9.95 1.34
C ALA A 298 56.41 -10.23 0.10
N LYS A 299 55.11 -9.90 0.11
CA LYS A 299 54.21 -10.12 -1.04
C LYS A 299 53.73 -8.80 -1.66
N GLY A 300 53.64 -8.75 -2.98
CA GLY A 300 53.42 -7.54 -3.79
C GLY A 300 52.09 -6.82 -3.55
N HIS A 301 51.96 -5.63 -4.15
CA HIS A 301 50.83 -4.71 -4.02
C HIS A 301 49.44 -5.34 -4.29
N ASP A 302 49.35 -6.30 -5.21
CA ASP A 302 48.10 -6.98 -5.58
C ASP A 302 47.56 -7.91 -4.48
N ASP A 303 48.42 -8.51 -3.66
CA ASP A 303 48.03 -9.46 -2.60
C ASP A 303 47.31 -8.74 -1.44
N GLY A 304 47.69 -7.48 -1.16
CA GLY A 304 47.07 -6.67 -0.12
C GLY A 304 45.63 -6.25 -0.45
N ALA A 305 45.36 -5.93 -1.73
CA ALA A 305 44.02 -5.57 -2.18
C ALA A 305 43.04 -6.75 -2.06
N ASP A 306 43.49 -7.97 -2.38
CA ASP A 306 42.67 -9.18 -2.31
C ASP A 306 42.32 -9.59 -0.88
N VAL A 307 43.25 -9.38 0.06
CA VAL A 307 43.01 -9.56 1.50
C VAL A 307 41.95 -8.58 1.99
N ILE A 308 42.05 -7.30 1.62
CA ILE A 308 41.06 -6.28 1.97
C ILE A 308 39.68 -6.67 1.42
N ILE A 309 39.60 -7.14 0.17
CA ILE A 309 38.33 -7.59 -0.42
C ILE A 309 37.72 -8.74 0.38
N CYS A 310 38.51 -9.73 0.78
CA CYS A 310 38.02 -10.86 1.60
C CYS A 310 37.48 -10.40 2.96
N TYR A 311 38.17 -9.47 3.62
CA TYR A 311 37.67 -8.87 4.87
C TYR A 311 36.35 -8.14 4.66
N VAL A 312 36.25 -7.30 3.63
CA VAL A 312 35.02 -6.57 3.32
C VAL A 312 33.86 -7.51 3.05
N LEU A 313 34.08 -8.62 2.33
CA LEU A 313 33.04 -9.63 2.07
C LEU A 313 32.60 -10.36 3.34
N LEU A 314 33.54 -10.81 4.19
CA LEU A 314 33.24 -11.52 5.44
C LEU A 314 32.55 -10.63 6.47
N VAL A 315 33.12 -9.47 6.77
CA VAL A 315 32.55 -8.50 7.71
C VAL A 315 31.20 -8.00 7.18
N GLY A 316 31.13 -7.69 5.89
CA GLY A 316 29.90 -7.27 5.23
C GLY A 316 28.80 -8.33 5.29
N ALA A 317 29.12 -9.62 5.13
CA ALA A 317 28.15 -10.71 5.26
C ALA A 317 27.64 -10.88 6.69
N ILE A 318 28.51 -10.73 7.70
CA ILE A 318 28.09 -10.73 9.12
C ILE A 318 27.13 -9.56 9.37
N ILE A 319 27.50 -8.35 8.94
CA ILE A 319 26.65 -7.16 9.07
C ILE A 319 25.29 -7.39 8.39
N LEU A 320 25.25 -7.93 7.16
CA LEU A 320 23.99 -8.19 6.46
C LEU A 320 23.12 -9.24 7.18
N GLU A 321 23.70 -10.33 7.70
CA GLU A 321 22.93 -11.32 8.46
C GLU A 321 22.42 -10.74 9.79
N THR A 322 23.22 -9.93 10.49
CA THR A 322 22.79 -9.21 11.69
C THR A 322 21.66 -8.22 11.37
N CYS A 323 21.85 -7.36 10.36
CA CYS A 323 20.82 -6.43 9.90
C CYS A 323 19.56 -7.18 9.45
N SER A 324 19.67 -8.38 8.86
CA SER A 324 18.51 -9.16 8.43
C SER A 324 17.61 -9.56 9.59
N ILE A 325 18.14 -9.75 10.79
CA ILE A 325 17.35 -10.04 12.00
C ILE A 325 16.51 -8.81 12.34
N PHE A 326 17.15 -7.63 12.42
CA PHE A 326 16.46 -6.37 12.69
C PHE A 326 15.43 -6.03 11.61
N MET A 327 15.79 -6.17 10.34
CA MET A 327 14.89 -5.93 9.21
C MET A 327 13.72 -6.90 9.16
N SER A 328 13.87 -8.13 9.68
CA SER A 328 12.74 -9.06 9.81
C SER A 328 11.66 -8.50 10.74
N PHE A 329 12.04 -7.89 11.88
CA PHE A 329 11.09 -7.27 12.80
C PHE A 329 10.48 -5.98 12.26
N ILE A 330 11.27 -5.20 11.53
CA ILE A 330 10.82 -3.94 10.95
C ILE A 330 9.93 -4.20 9.72
N SER A 331 10.21 -5.20 8.89
CA SER A 331 9.56 -5.33 7.58
C SER A 331 8.46 -6.38 7.52
N SER A 332 8.41 -7.33 8.46
CA SER A 332 7.54 -8.50 8.36
C SER A 332 6.65 -8.68 9.59
N CYS A 333 5.34 -8.67 9.38
CA CYS A 333 4.36 -8.94 10.44
C CYS A 333 4.46 -10.39 10.95
N TRP A 334 4.95 -11.33 10.13
CA TRP A 334 5.19 -12.71 10.53
C TRP A 334 6.20 -12.84 11.67
N ALA A 335 7.30 -12.08 11.61
CA ALA A 335 8.34 -12.12 12.62
C ALA A 335 7.84 -11.56 13.96
N TYR A 336 7.02 -10.52 13.91
CA TYR A 336 6.36 -9.96 15.08
C TYR A 336 5.38 -10.97 15.72
N ASN A 337 4.44 -11.51 14.93
CA ASN A 337 3.46 -12.51 15.41
C ASN A 337 4.15 -13.72 16.02
N THR A 338 5.23 -14.20 15.41
CA THR A 338 6.01 -15.32 15.91
C THR A 338 6.60 -15.01 17.28
N THR A 339 7.11 -13.80 17.50
CA THR A 339 7.74 -13.39 18.77
C THR A 339 6.74 -13.30 19.91
N PHE A 340 5.54 -12.80 19.61
CA PHE A 340 4.45 -12.70 20.58
C PHE A 340 3.77 -14.05 20.88
N SER A 341 3.67 -14.94 19.89
CA SER A 341 3.05 -16.27 20.06
C SER A 341 4.01 -17.35 20.58
N LEU A 342 5.33 -17.14 20.49
CA LEU A 342 6.36 -18.06 21.00
C LEU A 342 6.22 -18.41 22.50
N PRO A 343 5.95 -17.43 23.40
CA PRO A 343 5.67 -17.68 24.82
C PRO A 343 4.59 -18.72 25.09
N LEU A 344 3.56 -18.79 24.25
CA LEU A 344 2.37 -19.61 24.47
C LEU A 344 2.55 -21.07 24.06
N LYS A 345 3.53 -21.39 23.20
CA LYS A 345 3.65 -22.70 22.53
C LYS A 345 4.93 -23.50 22.87
N CYS A 346 5.96 -22.88 23.44
CA CYS A 346 7.27 -23.54 23.62
C CYS A 346 7.69 -23.72 25.10
N PRO A 347 7.96 -24.94 25.59
CA PRO A 347 8.38 -25.17 26.98
C PRO A 347 9.76 -24.58 27.34
N MET A 348 10.61 -24.26 26.34
CA MET A 348 11.87 -23.53 26.54
C MET A 348 11.65 -22.11 27.11
N TYR A 349 10.45 -21.53 26.92
CA TYR A 349 10.05 -20.22 27.42
C TYR A 349 10.11 -20.13 28.95
N GLN A 350 9.74 -21.19 29.66
CA GLN A 350 9.80 -21.24 31.13
C GLN A 350 11.24 -21.12 31.67
N ARG A 351 12.25 -21.38 30.82
CA ARG A 351 13.66 -21.36 31.23
C ARG A 351 14.27 -19.95 31.22
N PHE A 352 13.79 -19.04 30.35
CA PHE A 352 14.36 -17.69 30.17
C PHE A 352 13.29 -16.60 29.90
N PRO A 353 12.38 -16.33 30.84
CA PRO A 353 11.29 -15.35 30.62
C PRO A 353 11.81 -13.93 30.37
N GLY A 354 12.90 -13.51 31.03
CA GLY A 354 13.46 -12.16 30.88
C GLY A 354 13.98 -11.85 29.47
N THR A 355 14.64 -12.82 28.82
CA THR A 355 15.16 -12.65 27.45
C THR A 355 14.03 -12.50 26.43
N VAL A 356 12.95 -13.26 26.61
CA VAL A 356 11.78 -13.18 25.71
C VAL A 356 11.01 -11.89 25.94
N ALA A 357 10.83 -11.46 27.19
CA ALA A 357 10.25 -10.16 27.50
C ALA A 357 11.06 -9.01 26.88
N ALA A 358 12.40 -9.09 26.91
CA ALA A 358 13.27 -8.12 26.25
C ALA A 358 13.11 -8.15 24.72
N MET A 359 13.03 -9.33 24.10
CA MET A 359 12.78 -9.47 22.65
C MET A 359 11.43 -8.90 22.24
N VAL A 360 10.36 -9.18 22.99
CA VAL A 360 9.02 -8.62 22.76
C VAL A 360 9.06 -7.09 22.90
N ARG A 361 9.75 -6.56 23.92
CA ARG A 361 9.91 -5.11 24.12
C ARG A 361 10.65 -4.45 22.94
N ILE A 362 11.73 -5.08 22.46
CA ILE A 362 12.46 -4.61 21.28
C ILE A 362 11.57 -4.68 20.04
N ALA A 363 10.84 -5.77 19.83
CA ALA A 363 9.93 -5.93 18.70
C ALA A 363 8.82 -4.87 18.69
N ARG A 364 8.21 -4.58 19.85
CA ARG A 364 7.23 -3.49 20.02
C ARG A 364 7.80 -2.12 19.67
N ASN A 365 9.04 -1.85 20.07
CA ASN A 365 9.71 -0.58 19.73
C ASN A 365 10.06 -0.49 18.23
N LEU A 366 10.40 -1.61 17.58
CA LEU A 366 10.79 -1.64 16.16
C LEU A 366 9.60 -1.69 15.20
N HIS A 367 8.47 -2.23 15.64
CA HIS A 367 7.23 -2.34 14.88
C HIS A 367 6.10 -1.61 15.61
N PRO A 368 6.11 -0.26 15.62
CA PRO A 368 5.08 0.49 16.32
C PRO A 368 3.71 0.20 15.69
N GLU A 369 2.69 0.03 16.53
CA GLU A 369 1.31 -0.27 16.12
C GLU A 369 0.75 0.78 15.14
N SER A 370 1.19 2.05 15.31
CA SER A 370 0.85 3.19 14.46
C SER A 370 1.49 3.16 13.06
N ARG A 371 2.36 2.19 12.77
CA ARG A 371 2.99 2.09 11.46
C ARG A 371 1.98 1.70 10.39
N GLY A 372 1.89 2.54 9.35
CA GLY A 372 1.24 2.18 8.09
C GLY A 372 2.10 1.18 7.31
N GLU A 373 1.52 0.04 6.94
CA GLU A 373 2.21 -0.97 6.13
C GLU A 373 2.24 -0.64 4.64
N TRP A 374 1.39 0.29 4.23
CA TRP A 374 1.13 0.67 2.85
C TRP A 374 1.12 2.20 2.71
N SER A 375 1.16 2.68 1.46
CA SER A 375 1.22 4.13 1.20
C SER A 375 -0.03 4.90 1.67
N ALA A 376 -1.14 4.19 1.92
CA ALA A 376 -2.46 4.75 2.22
C ALA A 376 -2.88 5.85 1.22
N SER A 377 -2.44 5.73 -0.03
CA SER A 377 -2.67 6.69 -1.09
C SER A 377 -3.27 6.02 -2.31
N MET A 378 -4.02 6.79 -3.09
CA MET A 378 -4.59 6.38 -4.36
C MET A 378 -4.18 7.37 -5.45
N ALA A 379 -3.81 6.85 -6.62
CA ALA A 379 -3.45 7.70 -7.74
C ALA A 379 -4.70 8.40 -8.31
N GLN A 380 -4.50 9.56 -8.91
CA GLN A 380 -5.56 10.38 -9.49
C GLN A 380 -5.26 10.63 -10.95
N TYR A 381 -6.23 10.34 -11.81
CA TYR A 381 -6.14 10.58 -13.24
C TYR A 381 -7.45 11.14 -13.78
N SER A 382 -7.37 12.34 -14.36
CA SER A 382 -8.47 12.95 -15.10
C SER A 382 -8.15 12.97 -16.59
N ILE A 383 -9.10 12.47 -17.38
CA ILE A 383 -8.96 12.49 -18.85
C ILE A 383 -8.99 13.91 -19.40
N ILE A 384 -9.82 14.79 -18.82
CA ILE A 384 -9.95 16.20 -19.22
C ILE A 384 -8.64 16.93 -18.92
N GLY A 385 -8.11 16.74 -17.71
CA GLY A 385 -6.84 17.33 -17.30
C GLY A 385 -5.65 16.88 -18.17
N ASP A 386 -5.59 15.59 -18.53
CA ASP A 386 -4.53 15.06 -19.41
C ASP A 386 -4.62 15.65 -20.83
N CYS A 387 -5.83 15.81 -21.38
CA CYS A 387 -6.02 16.43 -22.71
C CYS A 387 -5.63 17.93 -22.71
N ILE A 388 -5.95 18.66 -21.63
CA ILE A 388 -5.53 20.07 -21.47
C ILE A 388 -4.01 20.18 -21.39
N LYS A 389 -3.35 19.35 -20.57
CA LYS A 389 -1.88 19.32 -20.50
C LYS A 389 -1.25 18.96 -21.84
N GLU A 390 -1.82 17.98 -22.56
CA GLU A 390 -1.34 17.59 -23.88
C GLU A 390 -1.41 18.72 -24.90
N LYS A 391 -2.44 19.58 -24.81
CA LYS A 391 -2.54 20.81 -25.61
C LYS A 391 -1.47 21.84 -25.22
N GLN A 392 -1.25 22.08 -23.93
CA GLN A 392 -0.31 23.08 -23.42
C GLN A 392 1.17 22.72 -23.67
N GLU A 393 1.53 21.43 -23.60
CA GLU A 393 2.93 20.96 -23.63
C GLU A 393 3.39 20.45 -25.02
N SER A 394 2.93 21.06 -26.12
CA SER A 394 3.16 20.61 -27.50
C SER A 394 4.59 20.83 -28.04
N GLY A 395 5.62 20.36 -27.31
CA GLY A 395 7.04 20.49 -27.66
C GLY A 395 7.71 19.24 -28.27
N LEU A 396 8.79 19.45 -29.03
CA LEU A 396 9.64 18.41 -29.64
C LEU A 396 10.19 17.42 -28.59
N LEU A 397 10.52 17.94 -27.39
CA LEU A 397 11.04 17.20 -26.23
C LEU A 397 10.10 16.09 -25.74
N ARG A 398 8.79 16.32 -25.79
CA ARG A 398 7.79 15.33 -25.40
C ARG A 398 7.59 14.26 -26.47
N ARG A 399 7.69 14.60 -27.76
CA ARG A 399 7.72 13.60 -28.85
C ARG A 399 8.91 12.66 -28.73
N THR A 400 10.08 13.18 -28.35
CA THR A 400 11.25 12.36 -28.06
C THR A 400 11.07 11.52 -26.79
N MET A 401 10.47 12.06 -25.71
CA MET A 401 10.18 11.26 -24.50
C MET A 401 9.18 10.13 -24.75
N ARG A 402 8.14 10.37 -25.55
CA ARG A 402 7.16 9.37 -25.98
C ARG A 402 7.80 8.28 -26.85
N TRP A 403 8.76 8.64 -27.69
CA TRP A 403 9.54 7.69 -28.51
C TRP A 403 10.47 6.80 -27.67
N VAL A 404 11.03 7.32 -26.58
CA VAL A 404 11.88 6.56 -25.64
C VAL A 404 11.04 5.78 -24.59
N GLY A 405 9.71 5.95 -24.57
CA GLY A 405 8.83 5.31 -23.57
C GLY A 405 8.94 5.92 -22.17
N ILE A 406 9.51 7.12 -22.05
CA ILE A 406 9.66 7.90 -20.80
C ILE A 406 8.62 9.03 -20.80
N ASP A 407 7.39 8.79 -21.25
CA ASP A 407 6.32 9.79 -21.07
C ASP A 407 5.94 9.78 -19.58
N GLN A 408 6.62 10.63 -18.80
CA GLN A 408 6.38 10.79 -17.36
C GLN A 408 5.01 11.43 -17.15
N ARG A 409 3.96 10.62 -17.13
CA ARG A 409 2.69 11.02 -16.50
C ARG A 409 2.96 11.16 -15.00
N ALA A 410 3.18 12.41 -14.55
CA ALA A 410 3.28 12.76 -13.14
C ALA A 410 1.91 12.54 -12.48
N LEU A 411 1.65 11.30 -12.07
CA LEU A 411 0.44 10.92 -11.37
C LEU A 411 0.46 11.53 -9.97
N LYS A 412 -0.56 12.33 -9.68
CA LYS A 412 -0.80 12.83 -8.32
C LYS A 412 -1.33 11.66 -7.48
N HIS A 413 -0.72 11.44 -6.32
CA HIS A 413 -1.23 10.51 -5.32
C HIS A 413 -1.91 11.30 -4.21
N VAL A 414 -3.11 10.90 -3.82
CA VAL A 414 -3.89 11.53 -2.75
C VAL A 414 -4.05 10.51 -1.62
N GLY A 415 -3.84 10.95 -0.38
CA GLY A 415 -4.05 10.10 0.79
C GLY A 415 -5.53 9.76 0.95
N ILE A 416 -5.84 8.50 1.25
CA ILE A 416 -7.22 8.04 1.42
C ILE A 416 -7.77 8.65 2.72
N SER A 417 -8.75 9.55 2.59
CA SER A 417 -9.34 10.24 3.75
C SER A 417 -10.08 9.27 4.69
N PRO A 418 -10.15 9.55 6.00
CA PRO A 418 -10.96 8.76 6.94
C PRO A 418 -12.44 8.72 6.54
N VAL A 419 -12.94 9.80 5.94
CA VAL A 419 -14.30 9.91 5.40
C VAL A 419 -14.52 8.91 4.27
N MET A 420 -13.59 8.80 3.31
CA MET A 420 -13.63 7.80 2.26
C MET A 420 -13.63 6.37 2.83
N LYS A 421 -12.73 6.11 3.79
CA LYS A 421 -12.62 4.80 4.44
C LYS A 421 -13.94 4.39 5.09
N LYS A 422 -14.55 5.31 5.84
CA LYS A 422 -15.85 5.13 6.49
C LYS A 422 -16.96 4.91 5.46
N LEU A 423 -17.07 5.78 4.45
CA LEU A 423 -18.11 5.69 3.41
C LEU A 423 -18.09 4.32 2.70
N VAL A 424 -16.91 3.84 2.30
CA VAL A 424 -16.77 2.53 1.64
C VAL A 424 -17.19 1.39 2.56
N LEU A 425 -16.74 1.40 3.82
CA LEU A 425 -17.04 0.33 4.76
C LEU A 425 -18.52 0.32 5.18
N ASP A 426 -19.08 1.48 5.50
CA ASP A 426 -20.49 1.63 5.87
C ASP A 426 -21.38 1.11 4.74
N LYS A 427 -21.06 1.46 3.48
CA LYS A 427 -21.82 0.96 2.34
C LYS A 427 -21.70 -0.55 2.17
N LEU A 428 -20.51 -1.12 2.34
CA LEU A 428 -20.32 -2.56 2.26
C LEU A 428 -21.05 -3.31 3.39
N LEU A 429 -21.05 -2.78 4.61
CA LEU A 429 -21.79 -3.33 5.75
C LEU A 429 -23.31 -3.25 5.52
N GLU A 430 -23.81 -2.14 4.97
CA GLU A 430 -25.22 -1.99 4.60
C GLU A 430 -25.66 -3.07 3.61
N ILE A 431 -24.84 -3.32 2.57
CA ILE A 431 -25.13 -4.36 1.58
C ILE A 431 -25.02 -5.75 2.21
N ALA A 432 -23.96 -6.05 2.97
CA ALA A 432 -23.74 -7.36 3.58
C ALA A 432 -24.84 -7.74 4.60
N ALA A 433 -25.42 -6.75 5.29
CA ALA A 433 -26.49 -6.95 6.27
C ALA A 433 -27.90 -7.08 5.65
N THR A 434 -28.06 -6.75 4.36
CA THR A 434 -29.38 -6.79 3.70
C THR A 434 -29.51 -8.00 2.78
N PRO A 435 -30.74 -8.51 2.54
CA PRO A 435 -30.97 -9.59 1.57
C PRO A 435 -30.47 -9.27 0.15
N ARG A 436 -30.28 -7.97 -0.16
CA ARG A 436 -29.71 -7.45 -1.41
C ARG A 436 -28.34 -8.04 -1.76
N VAL A 437 -27.55 -8.50 -0.77
CA VAL A 437 -26.29 -9.21 -1.04
C VAL A 437 -26.48 -10.47 -1.90
N GLN A 438 -27.64 -11.12 -1.82
CA GLN A 438 -27.94 -12.30 -2.63
C GLN A 438 -28.29 -11.95 -4.08
N GLU A 439 -28.83 -10.74 -4.31
CA GLU A 439 -29.19 -10.23 -5.63
C GLU A 439 -28.01 -9.56 -6.35
N TRP A 440 -26.99 -9.15 -5.61
CA TRP A 440 -25.84 -8.45 -6.15
C TRP A 440 -24.97 -9.37 -7.02
N ASP A 441 -24.90 -9.08 -8.32
CA ASP A 441 -24.05 -9.82 -9.25
C ASP A 441 -22.65 -9.20 -9.30
N ILE A 442 -21.87 -9.41 -8.24
CA ILE A 442 -20.51 -8.89 -8.13
C ILE A 442 -19.52 -9.60 -9.08
N GLY A 443 -19.79 -10.83 -9.52
CA GLY A 443 -18.73 -11.74 -9.98
C GLY A 443 -18.99 -12.60 -11.22
N VAL A 444 -20.23 -12.72 -11.70
CA VAL A 444 -20.55 -13.60 -12.86
C VAL A 444 -21.12 -12.80 -14.03
N GLY A 445 -21.74 -11.66 -13.76
CA GLY A 445 -22.36 -10.79 -14.76
C GLY A 445 -21.56 -9.57 -15.19
N LYS A 446 -22.09 -8.95 -16.24
CA LYS A 446 -21.72 -7.61 -16.67
C LYS A 446 -22.15 -6.61 -15.60
N PHE A 447 -21.29 -5.63 -15.30
CA PHE A 447 -21.63 -4.49 -14.44
C PHE A 447 -22.97 -3.87 -14.88
N SER A 448 -23.89 -3.70 -13.92
CA SER A 448 -25.28 -3.32 -14.21
C SER A 448 -25.78 -2.11 -13.40
N GLY A 449 -24.95 -1.54 -12.51
CA GLY A 449 -25.33 -0.37 -11.71
C GLY A 449 -26.44 -0.67 -10.69
N GLN A 450 -26.43 -1.86 -10.08
CA GLN A 450 -27.48 -2.31 -9.16
C GLN A 450 -27.62 -1.39 -7.94
N TRP A 451 -26.50 -0.87 -7.42
CA TRP A 451 -26.53 0.02 -6.26
C TRP A 451 -27.17 1.35 -6.60
N ALA A 452 -26.98 1.82 -7.84
CA ALA A 452 -27.65 3.01 -8.35
C ALA A 452 -29.17 2.79 -8.44
N HIS A 453 -29.60 1.63 -8.95
CA HIS A 453 -31.02 1.26 -8.99
C HIS A 453 -31.65 1.21 -7.59
N TRP A 454 -30.96 0.58 -6.64
CA TRP A 454 -31.40 0.52 -5.24
C TRP A 454 -31.44 1.89 -4.55
N ALA A 455 -30.53 2.79 -4.91
CA ALA A 455 -30.55 4.17 -4.43
C ALA A 455 -31.79 4.91 -4.95
N VAL A 456 -32.14 4.73 -6.25
CA VAL A 456 -33.35 5.32 -6.84
C VAL A 456 -34.63 4.75 -6.23
N GLU A 457 -34.66 3.47 -5.89
CA GLU A 457 -35.80 2.84 -5.18
C GLU A 457 -36.02 3.42 -3.79
N ALA A 458 -34.96 3.89 -3.12
CA ALA A 458 -35.03 4.48 -1.79
C ALA A 458 -35.35 5.98 -1.81
N MET A 459 -35.33 6.65 -2.96
CA MET A 459 -35.66 8.07 -3.10
C MET A 459 -37.17 8.32 -2.96
N GLN A 460 -37.51 9.55 -2.57
CA GLN A 460 -38.91 9.99 -2.50
C GLN A 460 -39.53 10.05 -3.91
N ASP A 461 -40.83 9.76 -4.03
CA ASP A 461 -41.52 9.59 -5.32
C ASP A 461 -41.33 10.77 -6.30
N ARG A 462 -41.23 12.01 -5.77
CA ARG A 462 -41.02 13.25 -6.55
C ARG A 462 -39.69 13.29 -7.32
N HIS A 463 -38.65 12.63 -6.82
CA HIS A 463 -37.30 12.62 -7.42
C HIS A 463 -37.03 11.32 -8.19
N GLN A 464 -37.80 10.28 -7.89
CA GLN A 464 -37.61 8.94 -8.43
C GLN A 464 -37.79 8.88 -9.96
N SER A 465 -38.71 9.66 -10.54
CA SER A 465 -38.92 9.72 -11.99
C SER A 465 -37.69 10.27 -12.73
N ALA A 466 -37.18 11.42 -12.28
CA ALA A 466 -35.97 12.03 -12.81
C ALA A 466 -34.75 11.10 -12.66
N ALA A 467 -34.59 10.48 -11.48
CA ALA A 467 -33.48 9.58 -11.24
C ALA A 467 -33.57 8.27 -12.06
N ARG A 468 -34.77 7.74 -12.34
CA ARG A 468 -34.96 6.63 -13.29
C ARG A 468 -34.58 7.04 -14.72
N GLN A 469 -34.93 8.26 -15.13
CA GLN A 469 -34.56 8.78 -16.45
C GLN A 469 -33.04 8.88 -16.60
N VAL A 470 -32.32 9.35 -15.59
CA VAL A 470 -30.84 9.37 -15.55
C VAL A 470 -30.24 7.99 -15.84
N LEU A 471 -30.75 6.94 -15.20
CA LEU A 471 -30.25 5.58 -15.40
C LEU A 471 -30.60 5.02 -16.80
N GLN A 472 -31.73 5.43 -17.38
CA GLN A 472 -32.11 5.07 -18.74
C GLN A 472 -31.23 5.77 -19.79
N VAL A 473 -31.03 7.08 -19.67
CA VAL A 473 -30.25 7.89 -20.62
C VAL A 473 -28.77 7.55 -20.57
N SER A 474 -28.24 7.23 -19.38
CA SER A 474 -26.86 6.73 -19.24
C SER A 474 -26.67 5.35 -19.88
N ASN A 475 -27.74 4.57 -20.00
CA ASN A 475 -27.73 3.17 -20.46
C ASN A 475 -26.72 2.32 -19.66
N ILE A 476 -26.71 2.49 -18.33
CA ILE A 476 -25.70 1.90 -17.44
C ILE A 476 -25.62 0.36 -17.54
N LYS A 477 -26.75 -0.31 -17.78
CA LYS A 477 -26.83 -1.78 -18.01
C LYS A 477 -26.35 -2.20 -19.39
N GLY A 478 -26.59 -1.37 -20.41
CA GLY A 478 -26.27 -1.69 -21.81
C GLY A 478 -24.82 -1.36 -22.19
N LEU A 479 -24.20 -0.39 -21.52
CA LEU A 479 -22.85 0.07 -21.82
C LEU A 479 -21.78 -0.86 -21.21
N GLU A 480 -20.63 -1.01 -21.85
CA GLU A 480 -19.50 -1.75 -21.27
C GLU A 480 -18.94 -1.03 -20.04
N PHE A 481 -18.35 -1.77 -19.10
CA PHE A 481 -17.83 -1.24 -17.85
C PHE A 481 -16.92 0.00 -18.04
N VAL A 482 -15.92 -0.10 -18.92
CA VAL A 482 -14.97 0.98 -19.19
C VAL A 482 -15.63 2.21 -19.81
N SER A 483 -16.59 1.97 -20.72
CA SER A 483 -17.37 3.05 -21.33
C SER A 483 -18.29 3.73 -20.31
N SER A 484 -18.85 2.98 -19.35
CA SER A 484 -19.62 3.51 -18.22
C SER A 484 -18.75 4.35 -17.29
N ALA A 485 -17.54 3.88 -16.94
CA ALA A 485 -16.60 4.63 -16.11
C ALA A 485 -16.22 5.98 -16.77
N LEU A 486 -15.92 5.96 -18.07
CA LEU A 486 -15.62 7.17 -18.84
C LEU A 486 -16.81 8.15 -18.87
N LEU A 487 -18.01 7.65 -19.15
CA LEU A 487 -19.23 8.46 -19.18
C LEU A 487 -19.47 9.14 -17.83
N TRP A 488 -19.49 8.34 -16.75
CA TRP A 488 -19.75 8.84 -15.41
C TRP A 488 -18.65 9.76 -14.90
N HIS A 489 -17.42 9.62 -15.35
CA HIS A 489 -16.33 10.55 -15.04
C HIS A 489 -16.62 11.96 -15.56
N ILE A 490 -17.01 12.07 -16.84
CA ILE A 490 -17.36 13.35 -17.45
C ILE A 490 -18.63 13.92 -16.80
N VAL A 491 -19.64 13.09 -16.54
CA VAL A 491 -20.88 13.50 -15.84
C VAL A 491 -20.57 14.05 -14.45
N THR A 492 -19.71 13.38 -13.68
CA THR A 492 -19.32 13.82 -12.33
C THR A 492 -18.61 15.16 -12.41
N ASP A 493 -17.70 15.36 -13.36
CA ASP A 493 -17.03 16.65 -13.58
C ASP A 493 -18.02 17.78 -13.90
N ILE A 494 -19.02 17.53 -14.75
CA ILE A 494 -20.08 18.52 -15.07
C ILE A 494 -20.89 18.86 -13.81
N CYS A 495 -21.34 17.86 -13.05
CA CYS A 495 -22.13 18.06 -11.83
C CYS A 495 -21.34 18.78 -10.71
N LEU A 496 -20.01 18.68 -10.70
CA LEU A 496 -19.15 19.38 -9.75
C LEU A 496 -19.09 20.90 -9.99
N LEU A 497 -19.51 21.41 -11.17
CA LEU A 497 -19.50 22.84 -11.50
C LEU A 497 -20.58 23.64 -10.79
N GLU A 498 -21.83 23.16 -10.78
CA GLU A 498 -22.98 23.93 -10.29
C GLU A 498 -22.83 24.39 -8.84
N VAL A 499 -22.25 23.56 -7.97
CA VAL A 499 -22.20 23.88 -6.54
C VAL A 499 -21.11 24.90 -6.17
N THR A 500 -20.26 25.28 -7.12
CA THR A 500 -19.33 26.41 -6.91
C THR A 500 -19.92 27.75 -7.31
N ALA A 501 -21.11 27.77 -7.93
CA ALA A 501 -21.91 28.99 -8.13
C ALA A 501 -22.72 29.29 -6.86
N ASP A 502 -23.35 28.29 -6.25
CA ASP A 502 -24.14 28.44 -5.01
C ASP A 502 -23.29 28.94 -3.82
N ALA A 503 -22.03 28.49 -3.70
CA ALA A 503 -21.11 28.94 -2.64
C ALA A 503 -20.66 30.41 -2.80
N VAL A 504 -20.85 31.02 -3.97
CA VAL A 504 -20.57 32.45 -4.22
C VAL A 504 -21.80 33.32 -3.90
N ASP A 505 -23.01 32.78 -4.07
CA ASP A 505 -24.25 33.47 -3.73
C ASP A 505 -24.53 33.53 -2.21
N ASP A 506 -24.02 32.56 -1.43
CA ASP A 506 -24.08 32.62 0.04
C ASP A 506 -23.17 33.72 0.64
N VAL A 507 -22.06 34.06 -0.03
CA VAL A 507 -21.19 35.16 0.40
C VAL A 507 -21.79 36.53 0.04
N HIS A 508 -22.58 36.61 -1.03
CA HIS A 508 -23.31 37.82 -1.39
C HIS A 508 -24.56 38.07 -0.53
N SER A 509 -25.18 37.03 0.01
CA SER A 509 -26.34 37.14 0.91
C SER A 509 -25.98 37.58 2.34
N ILE A 510 -24.71 37.52 2.74
CA ILE A 510 -24.21 38.07 4.02
C ILE A 510 -24.05 39.61 3.96
N ASN A 511 -23.94 40.19 2.76
CA ASN A 511 -23.75 41.64 2.59
C ASN A 511 -25.04 42.45 2.42
N SER A 512 -26.22 41.85 2.57
CA SER A 512 -27.52 42.52 2.37
C SER A 512 -28.44 42.53 3.60
N ILE A 513 -27.89 42.54 4.81
CA ILE A 513 -28.67 42.87 6.01
C ILE A 513 -28.54 44.38 6.28
N GLN A 514 -29.61 45.11 5.99
CA GLN A 514 -29.79 46.51 6.34
C GLN A 514 -29.72 46.72 7.85
N VAL A 515 -28.78 47.56 8.29
CA VAL A 515 -28.73 48.13 9.63
C VAL A 515 -29.66 49.34 9.67
N PRO A 516 -30.64 49.43 10.60
CA PRO A 516 -31.41 50.64 10.81
C PRO A 516 -30.60 51.67 11.61
N GLU A 517 -30.52 52.91 11.11
CA GLU A 517 -30.08 54.08 11.86
C GLU A 517 -31.16 54.55 12.85
N GLU A 518 -30.80 54.83 14.10
CA GLU A 518 -31.39 55.95 14.84
C GLU A 518 -30.45 56.51 15.95
N HIS A 519 -30.06 57.77 15.71
CA HIS A 519 -29.97 58.94 16.61
C HIS A 519 -28.78 59.22 17.55
N LEU A 520 -28.08 60.32 17.15
CA LEU A 520 -27.59 61.50 17.93
C LEU A 520 -26.37 61.31 18.87
N GLU A 521 -25.32 62.16 18.91
CA GLU A 521 -25.14 63.58 18.57
C GLU A 521 -23.68 63.87 18.12
N GLY A 522 -23.41 65.05 17.52
CA GLY A 522 -22.16 65.76 17.81
C GLY A 522 -21.21 66.17 16.68
N VAL A 523 -21.65 67.13 15.85
CA VAL A 523 -20.87 68.34 15.51
C VAL A 523 -19.53 68.20 14.76
N SER A 524 -19.66 68.31 13.43
CA SER A 524 -18.96 69.23 12.51
C SER A 524 -17.45 69.15 12.24
N SER A 525 -17.20 69.17 10.92
CA SER A 525 -16.18 69.94 10.19
C SER A 525 -14.81 69.31 10.03
N LEU A 526 -14.12 69.42 8.89
CA LEU A 526 -14.38 69.93 7.54
C LEU A 526 -13.09 69.59 6.74
N HIS A 527 -13.23 69.35 5.44
CA HIS A 527 -12.18 69.47 4.40
C HIS A 527 -10.98 68.49 4.48
N GLU A 528 -10.37 68.06 3.38
CA GLU A 528 -10.70 67.91 1.96
C GLU A 528 -9.40 67.37 1.34
N ASN A 529 -9.55 66.66 0.23
CA ASN A 529 -8.61 66.62 -0.88
C ASN A 529 -7.20 66.03 -0.62
N GLY A 530 -7.01 64.86 -1.21
CA GLY A 530 -6.61 64.91 -2.61
C GLY A 530 -5.23 64.37 -2.93
N ASN A 531 -5.28 63.31 -3.73
CA ASN A 531 -4.46 63.10 -4.93
C ASN A 531 -2.99 62.66 -4.79
N VAL A 532 -2.79 61.45 -5.33
CA VAL A 532 -1.96 61.14 -6.51
C VAL A 532 -0.45 61.02 -6.35
N GLY A 533 0.05 59.93 -6.93
CA GLY A 533 1.39 59.79 -7.46
C GLY A 533 2.31 59.11 -6.46
N GLY A 534 2.93 57.98 -6.76
CA GLY A 534 3.42 57.56 -8.06
C GLY A 534 4.86 57.13 -7.88
N SER A 535 5.05 55.82 -7.97
CA SER A 535 6.22 55.07 -8.41
C SER A 535 7.64 55.36 -7.89
N SER A 536 8.36 54.25 -7.90
CA SER A 536 9.75 54.07 -8.33
C SER A 536 10.89 54.42 -7.37
N THR A 537 11.34 53.34 -6.70
CA THR A 537 12.67 52.73 -6.90
C THR A 537 13.86 53.67 -7.09
N GLN A 538 14.82 53.63 -6.16
CA GLN A 538 16.19 53.22 -6.51
C GLN A 538 17.04 52.83 -5.29
N GLU A 539 17.69 51.67 -5.43
CA GLU A 539 19.03 51.30 -4.93
C GLU A 539 20.02 52.49 -4.91
N GLU A 540 21.06 52.58 -4.08
CA GLU A 540 22.11 51.58 -3.82
C GLU A 540 23.08 52.13 -2.73
N ARG A 541 23.70 51.21 -1.96
CA ARG A 541 25.09 51.18 -1.45
C ARG A 541 25.84 52.46 -1.02
N LEU A 542 26.52 52.39 0.14
CA LEU A 542 27.99 52.19 0.24
C LEU A 542 28.52 52.32 1.69
N ASP A 543 29.38 51.37 2.04
CA ASP A 543 30.62 51.43 2.83
C ASP A 543 30.73 52.18 4.17
N GLY A 544 31.28 51.45 5.15
CA GLY A 544 32.55 51.88 5.73
C GLY A 544 32.66 51.89 7.25
N SER A 545 33.63 51.11 7.73
CA SER A 545 34.59 51.47 8.79
C SER A 545 34.31 51.06 10.25
N SER A 546 35.21 50.17 10.71
CA SER A 546 35.76 49.98 12.07
C SER A 546 36.15 51.32 12.77
N PRO A 547 36.57 51.41 14.07
CA PRO A 547 37.42 50.42 14.78
C PRO A 547 37.36 50.28 16.33
N HIS A 548 38.10 49.26 16.80
CA HIS A 548 38.98 49.19 17.99
C HIS A 548 38.56 48.58 19.35
N HIS A 549 39.53 47.80 19.88
CA HIS A 549 39.82 47.25 21.22
C HIS A 549 39.04 46.01 21.70
N GLY A 550 39.64 44.93 22.24
CA GLY A 550 41.03 44.60 22.60
C GLY A 550 41.11 43.89 23.97
N HIS A 551 41.79 42.74 24.04
CA HIS A 551 42.19 41.91 25.22
C HIS A 551 41.12 41.07 25.93
N GLU A 552 41.40 39.92 26.57
CA GLU A 552 42.30 38.75 26.37
C GLU A 552 42.08 37.84 27.60
N ASN A 553 42.02 36.52 27.37
CA ASN A 553 42.51 35.39 28.18
C ASN A 553 42.05 35.16 29.64
N GLY A 554 41.77 33.87 29.95
CA GLY A 554 41.93 33.34 31.32
C GLY A 554 41.15 32.08 31.66
N ASP A 555 41.81 30.92 31.50
CA ASP A 555 41.39 29.56 31.89
C ASP A 555 41.35 29.28 33.41
N CYS A 556 40.78 28.11 33.73
CA CYS A 556 41.10 27.17 34.82
C CYS A 556 40.40 27.28 36.20
N SER A 557 39.50 26.31 36.41
CA SER A 557 39.65 25.14 37.32
C SER A 557 39.88 25.32 38.84
N SER A 558 38.97 24.68 39.58
CA SER A 558 39.22 23.69 40.65
C SER A 558 39.16 24.07 42.14
N THR A 559 38.48 23.17 42.87
CA THR A 559 38.86 22.51 44.14
C THR A 559 38.29 22.95 45.49
N LEU A 560 38.05 21.89 46.31
CA LEU A 560 37.95 21.78 47.78
C LEU A 560 36.58 22.12 48.39
N GLU A 561 36.03 21.41 49.38
CA GLU A 561 36.45 20.23 50.15
C GLU A 561 35.24 19.70 50.97
N GLU A 562 35.32 18.42 51.35
CA GLU A 562 34.77 17.74 52.54
C GLU A 562 33.75 18.43 53.48
N ARG A 563 32.69 17.70 53.85
CA ARG A 563 32.66 16.93 55.12
C ARG A 563 31.39 16.09 55.29
N LEU A 564 31.62 14.89 55.83
CA LEU A 564 30.67 13.89 56.29
C LEU A 564 30.06 14.28 57.65
N ASP A 565 28.82 13.89 57.88
CA ASP A 565 28.25 13.34 59.13
C ASP A 565 26.85 12.80 58.74
N GLY A 566 26.42 11.57 58.99
CA GLY A 566 26.74 10.65 60.08
C GLY A 566 25.54 10.58 61.02
N GLY A 567 24.64 9.60 60.86
CA GLY A 567 23.58 9.35 61.85
C GLY A 567 22.32 8.64 61.35
N SER A 568 22.34 7.31 61.37
CA SER A 568 21.14 6.44 61.53
C SER A 568 20.97 6.17 63.04
N PRO A 569 19.79 5.83 63.60
CA PRO A 569 19.41 4.41 63.63
C PRO A 569 17.90 4.02 63.75
N HIS A 570 17.62 2.82 63.23
CA HIS A 570 16.81 1.69 63.77
C HIS A 570 15.25 1.68 63.90
N HIS A 571 14.71 0.58 63.32
CA HIS A 571 13.60 -0.34 63.74
C HIS A 571 12.16 0.23 63.82
N ASP A 572 11.06 -0.40 63.37
CA ASP A 572 10.69 -1.76 62.95
C ASP A 572 9.39 -1.73 62.09
N HIS A 573 9.14 -2.82 61.33
CA HIS A 573 7.87 -3.47 60.87
C HIS A 573 6.51 -2.72 61.04
N GLU A 574 5.48 -2.77 60.18
CA GLU A 574 5.09 -3.57 59.00
C GLU A 574 3.80 -2.92 58.40
N ASN A 575 3.47 -3.29 57.15
CA ASN A 575 2.17 -3.21 56.46
C ASN A 575 1.66 -1.90 55.82
N GLY A 576 1.21 -2.01 54.57
CA GLY A 576 0.17 -1.16 53.99
C GLY A 576 0.41 -0.65 52.57
N ASP A 577 -0.18 -1.36 51.60
CA ASP A 577 -0.76 -0.93 50.33
C ASP A 577 -0.60 0.52 49.80
N VAL A 578 -0.42 0.58 48.46
CA VAL A 578 -0.97 1.56 47.52
C VAL A 578 -0.49 3.02 47.65
N ASN A 579 0.29 3.51 46.67
CA ASN A 579 -0.18 4.60 45.81
C ASN A 579 0.74 4.94 44.64
N SER A 580 0.07 5.24 43.54
CA SER A 580 0.49 6.00 42.36
C SER A 580 0.79 7.46 42.68
N ILE A 581 1.80 8.03 42.02
CA ILE A 581 2.02 9.45 41.71
C ILE A 581 2.97 9.43 40.48
N GLN A 582 2.84 10.18 39.38
CA GLN A 582 1.92 11.21 38.88
C GLN A 582 2.51 11.65 37.53
N GLU A 583 1.70 11.95 36.52
CA GLU A 583 2.05 13.06 35.63
C GLU A 583 0.81 13.64 34.92
N VAL A 584 0.37 14.77 35.49
CA VAL A 584 -0.10 16.03 34.87
C VAL A 584 -1.33 15.99 33.95
N HIS A 585 -2.45 16.44 34.54
CA HIS A 585 -3.67 16.93 33.90
C HIS A 585 -3.78 18.44 34.17
N LEU A 586 -4.22 19.22 33.19
CA LEU A 586 -4.77 20.57 33.37
C LEU A 586 -5.92 20.77 32.37
N ASP A 587 -7.14 20.64 32.91
CA ASP A 587 -8.38 21.43 32.79
C ASP A 587 -8.68 22.18 31.48
N GLY A 588 -9.92 22.26 30.98
CA GLY A 588 -11.23 22.02 31.58
C GLY A 588 -12.20 23.09 31.05
N ILE A 589 -13.44 22.72 30.68
CA ILE A 589 -14.56 23.67 30.60
C ILE A 589 -15.80 22.99 31.18
N SER A 590 -16.38 23.64 32.19
CA SER A 590 -17.46 23.18 33.05
C SER A 590 -18.84 23.39 32.44
N SER A 591 -19.74 22.49 32.82
CA SER A 591 -21.20 22.58 32.73
C SER A 591 -21.78 23.68 33.63
N HIS A 592 -22.74 24.45 33.12
CA HIS A 592 -23.72 25.16 33.93
C HIS A 592 -25.14 24.73 33.51
N HIS A 593 -25.91 24.27 34.48
CA HIS A 593 -27.36 24.11 34.42
C HIS A 593 -28.01 25.49 34.55
N ASP A 594 -29.04 25.77 33.74
CA ASP A 594 -30.14 26.67 34.10
C ASP A 594 -31.44 26.24 33.41
N HIS A 595 -32.55 26.41 34.13
CA HIS A 595 -33.91 26.02 33.78
C HIS A 595 -34.61 27.05 32.87
N GLU A 596 -35.44 26.52 31.96
CA GLU A 596 -36.64 27.07 31.29
C GLU A 596 -36.64 28.50 30.73
N ASN A 597 -36.74 28.59 29.39
CA ASN A 597 -37.80 29.38 28.75
C ASN A 597 -38.10 28.87 27.33
N VAL A 598 -39.38 28.78 27.02
CA VAL A 598 -39.99 28.43 25.74
C VAL A 598 -39.88 29.63 24.79
N ASP A 599 -39.15 29.51 23.67
CA ASP A 599 -39.68 29.83 22.32
C ASP A 599 -38.70 29.45 21.19
N GLY A 600 -39.24 29.25 20.00
CA GLY A 600 -38.69 28.44 18.89
C GLY A 600 -37.32 28.80 18.29
N GLY A 601 -36.63 27.78 17.80
CA GLY A 601 -35.37 27.89 17.06
C GLY A 601 -34.72 26.54 16.71
N SER A 602 -35.45 25.60 16.10
CA SER A 602 -34.99 24.22 15.85
C SER A 602 -34.52 23.92 14.41
N ASN A 603 -34.05 24.89 13.64
CA ASN A 603 -33.62 24.66 12.24
C ASN A 603 -32.13 24.88 11.96
N PHE A 604 -31.33 25.45 12.86
CA PHE A 604 -29.95 25.84 12.53
C PHE A 604 -28.88 24.74 12.72
N CYS A 605 -29.15 23.73 13.55
CA CYS A 605 -28.22 22.60 13.73
C CYS A 605 -28.42 21.49 12.69
N HIS A 606 -29.62 21.36 12.13
CA HIS A 606 -29.94 20.29 11.19
C HIS A 606 -29.33 20.54 9.79
N ASP A 607 -29.17 21.80 9.37
CA ASP A 607 -28.55 22.15 8.09
C ASP A 607 -27.04 21.89 8.04
N LYS A 608 -26.32 22.17 9.14
CA LYS A 608 -24.85 21.99 9.18
C LYS A 608 -24.41 20.53 9.06
N ASP A 609 -25.15 19.61 9.65
CA ASP A 609 -24.85 18.17 9.58
C ASP A 609 -25.19 17.59 8.19
N VAL A 610 -26.24 18.11 7.55
CA VAL A 610 -26.65 17.71 6.19
C VAL A 610 -25.63 18.23 5.15
N ASP A 611 -25.20 19.48 5.25
CA ASP A 611 -24.18 20.06 4.37
C ASP A 611 -22.81 19.40 4.54
N GLY A 612 -22.45 19.02 5.78
CA GLY A 612 -21.27 18.22 6.07
C GLY A 612 -21.30 16.85 5.38
N SER A 613 -22.45 16.18 5.38
CA SER A 613 -22.65 14.88 4.72
C SER A 613 -22.60 14.99 3.18
N ILE A 614 -23.23 16.03 2.62
CA ILE A 614 -23.24 16.26 1.17
C ILE A 614 -21.85 16.62 0.65
N SER A 615 -21.11 17.48 1.37
CA SER A 615 -19.74 17.84 0.99
C SER A 615 -18.79 16.64 1.06
N ALA A 616 -18.96 15.76 2.05
CA ALA A 616 -18.23 14.49 2.15
C ALA A 616 -18.50 13.56 0.94
N LEU A 617 -19.76 13.35 0.57
CA LEU A 617 -20.14 12.54 -0.59
C LEU A 617 -19.58 13.12 -1.90
N ARG A 618 -19.61 14.44 -2.04
CA ARG A 618 -19.07 15.16 -3.20
C ARG A 618 -17.55 14.98 -3.33
N GLY A 619 -16.82 15.17 -2.23
CA GLY A 619 -15.38 14.95 -2.18
C GLY A 619 -15.03 13.51 -2.54
N ALA A 620 -15.76 12.56 -1.98
CA ALA A 620 -15.56 11.14 -2.26
C ALA A 620 -15.87 10.77 -3.72
N ALA A 621 -16.95 11.30 -4.30
CA ALA A 621 -17.30 11.05 -5.70
C ALA A 621 -16.22 11.55 -6.67
N ARG A 622 -15.65 12.75 -6.42
CA ARG A 622 -14.54 13.29 -7.20
C ARG A 622 -13.30 12.38 -7.11
N GLU A 623 -12.90 12.05 -5.89
CA GLU A 623 -11.73 11.22 -5.59
C GLU A 623 -11.84 9.82 -6.22
N LEU A 624 -13.02 9.18 -6.10
CA LEU A 624 -13.29 7.88 -6.70
C LEU A 624 -13.34 7.96 -8.23
N SER A 625 -13.92 9.02 -8.79
CA SER A 625 -13.98 9.19 -10.24
C SER A 625 -12.58 9.24 -10.87
N ASP A 626 -11.70 10.10 -10.34
CA ASP A 626 -10.31 10.22 -10.80
C ASP A 626 -9.50 8.92 -10.55
N TYR A 627 -9.79 8.19 -9.47
CA TYR A 627 -9.13 6.93 -9.14
C TYR A 627 -9.56 5.77 -10.05
N ILE A 628 -10.86 5.60 -10.29
CA ILE A 628 -11.38 4.56 -11.18
C ILE A 628 -10.89 4.80 -12.61
N MET A 629 -10.81 6.07 -13.04
CA MET A 629 -10.20 6.41 -14.32
C MET A 629 -8.71 6.07 -14.37
N TYR A 630 -7.95 6.26 -13.30
CA TYR A 630 -6.57 5.77 -13.21
C TYR A 630 -6.50 4.25 -13.39
N LEU A 631 -7.32 3.49 -12.66
CA LEU A 631 -7.32 2.04 -12.73
C LEU A 631 -7.62 1.53 -14.15
N VAL A 632 -8.61 2.12 -14.82
CA VAL A 632 -9.04 1.68 -16.14
C VAL A 632 -8.08 2.16 -17.24
N ALA A 633 -7.60 3.41 -17.18
CA ALA A 633 -6.81 4.01 -18.25
C ALA A 633 -5.29 3.77 -18.14
N ASP A 634 -4.72 3.73 -16.93
CA ASP A 634 -3.27 3.52 -16.72
C ASP A 634 -2.95 2.08 -16.30
N CYS A 635 -3.76 1.48 -15.41
CA CYS A 635 -3.54 0.10 -14.97
C CYS A 635 -4.17 -0.95 -15.91
N GLY A 636 -5.05 -0.55 -16.83
CA GLY A 636 -5.78 -1.46 -17.71
C GLY A 636 -6.77 -2.36 -16.97
N ALA A 637 -7.25 -1.96 -15.80
CA ALA A 637 -8.21 -2.72 -15.01
C ALA A 637 -9.52 -2.91 -15.79
N MET A 638 -9.96 -4.17 -15.93
CA MET A 638 -11.18 -4.53 -16.68
C MET A 638 -11.17 -4.08 -18.16
N ALA A 639 -10.03 -3.64 -18.69
CA ALA A 639 -9.89 -3.19 -20.07
C ALA A 639 -9.50 -4.39 -20.95
N GLY A 640 -10.51 -5.07 -21.48
CA GLY A 640 -10.33 -5.92 -22.67
C GLY A 640 -9.94 -5.08 -23.90
N SER A 641 -9.91 -5.69 -25.08
CA SER A 641 -9.66 -4.97 -26.34
C SER A 641 -10.62 -3.80 -26.57
N GLU A 642 -11.91 -4.03 -26.31
CA GLU A 642 -12.98 -3.03 -26.43
C GLU A 642 -12.84 -1.90 -25.41
N GLY A 643 -12.50 -2.23 -24.16
CA GLY A 643 -12.29 -1.24 -23.09
C GLY A 643 -11.11 -0.32 -23.38
N HIS A 644 -9.99 -0.86 -23.86
CA HIS A 644 -8.83 -0.04 -24.24
C HIS A 644 -9.18 0.90 -25.41
N TYR A 645 -9.92 0.38 -26.40
CA TYR A 645 -10.45 1.19 -27.50
C TYR A 645 -11.37 2.31 -27.01
N ALA A 646 -12.26 2.05 -26.06
CA ALA A 646 -13.17 3.05 -25.51
C ALA A 646 -12.44 4.22 -24.84
N VAL A 647 -11.39 3.95 -24.04
CA VAL A 647 -10.56 5.02 -23.43
C VAL A 647 -9.84 5.84 -24.50
N ILE A 648 -9.21 5.18 -25.48
CA ILE A 648 -8.51 5.86 -26.58
C ILE A 648 -9.49 6.72 -27.39
N LYS A 649 -10.66 6.17 -27.72
CA LYS A 649 -11.71 6.86 -28.46
C LYS A 649 -12.21 8.08 -27.69
N GLY A 650 -12.54 7.92 -26.41
CA GLY A 650 -12.95 9.02 -25.54
C GLY A 650 -11.91 10.12 -25.42
N LYS A 651 -10.63 9.75 -25.26
CA LYS A 651 -9.51 10.71 -25.22
C LYS A 651 -9.39 11.47 -26.55
N ARG A 652 -9.50 10.78 -27.67
CA ARG A 652 -9.43 11.38 -29.02
C ARG A 652 -10.59 12.34 -29.25
N GLU A 653 -11.80 11.94 -28.91
CA GLU A 653 -13.01 12.77 -28.98
C GLU A 653 -12.84 14.05 -28.15
N MET A 654 -12.39 13.94 -26.91
CA MET A 654 -12.08 15.11 -26.07
C MET A 654 -10.98 16.00 -26.66
N SER A 655 -9.92 15.40 -27.21
CA SER A 655 -8.80 16.15 -27.81
C SER A 655 -9.22 16.91 -29.07
N ASN A 656 -10.02 16.29 -29.94
CA ASN A 656 -10.54 16.91 -31.15
C ASN A 656 -11.48 18.07 -30.80
N TRP A 657 -12.39 17.85 -29.85
CA TRP A 657 -13.27 18.89 -29.36
C TRP A 657 -12.48 20.09 -28.79
N LEU A 658 -11.45 19.83 -27.98
CA LEU A 658 -10.57 20.87 -27.42
C LEU A 658 -9.78 21.64 -28.50
N LEU A 659 -9.50 21.02 -29.64
CA LEU A 659 -8.82 21.67 -30.78
C LEU A 659 -9.79 22.60 -31.53
N GLU A 660 -11.04 22.20 -31.73
CA GLU A 660 -12.07 22.99 -32.41
C GLU A 660 -12.45 24.26 -31.64
N GLN A 661 -12.58 24.15 -30.32
CA GLN A 661 -12.90 25.28 -29.44
C GLN A 661 -11.77 26.33 -29.36
N THR A 662 -10.56 26.03 -29.86
CA THR A 662 -9.43 26.96 -29.85
C THR A 662 -9.57 28.14 -30.80
N THR A 663 -10.56 28.14 -31.70
CA THR A 663 -10.83 29.28 -32.58
C THR A 663 -11.37 30.51 -31.84
N THR A 664 -11.72 30.41 -30.55
CA THR A 664 -12.31 31.50 -29.75
C THR A 664 -11.37 32.13 -28.70
N GLY A 665 -10.11 31.66 -28.57
CA GLY A 665 -9.05 32.39 -27.83
C GLY A 665 -9.04 32.32 -26.30
N ALA A 666 -9.86 31.48 -25.65
CA ALA A 666 -9.86 31.35 -24.19
C ALA A 666 -8.71 30.47 -23.64
N ALA A 667 -8.20 30.81 -22.44
CA ALA A 667 -7.26 29.98 -21.70
C ALA A 667 -7.94 28.67 -21.27
N CYS A 668 -7.34 27.52 -21.59
CA CYS A 668 -7.88 26.20 -21.21
C CYS A 668 -7.60 25.88 -19.73
N ASP A 669 -8.40 26.44 -18.82
CA ASP A 669 -8.56 25.87 -17.47
C ASP A 669 -9.59 24.73 -17.48
N ARG A 670 -9.46 23.76 -16.56
CA ARG A 670 -10.37 22.61 -16.47
C ARG A 670 -11.81 23.07 -16.24
N ARG A 671 -12.03 24.11 -15.45
CA ARG A 671 -13.38 24.61 -15.15
C ARG A 671 -14.07 25.14 -16.40
N THR A 672 -13.41 26.03 -17.14
CA THR A 672 -13.92 26.63 -18.38
C THR A 672 -14.24 25.56 -19.43
N VAL A 673 -13.37 24.55 -19.57
CA VAL A 673 -13.60 23.43 -20.50
C VAL A 673 -14.88 22.66 -20.15
N VAL A 674 -15.10 22.37 -18.86
CA VAL A 674 -16.30 21.63 -18.44
C VAL A 674 -17.56 22.48 -18.57
N GLU A 675 -17.48 23.81 -18.33
CA GLU A 675 -18.58 24.75 -18.54
C GLU A 675 -18.99 24.79 -20.02
N GLU A 676 -18.03 24.92 -20.93
CA GLU A 676 -18.27 24.85 -22.38
C GLU A 676 -18.86 23.51 -22.81
N ILE A 677 -18.42 22.39 -22.21
CA ILE A 677 -19.00 21.08 -22.49
C ILE A 677 -20.46 21.04 -22.06
N ARG A 678 -20.82 21.60 -20.90
CA ARG A 678 -22.18 21.63 -20.36
C ARG A 678 -23.11 22.46 -21.24
N ASP A 679 -22.68 23.66 -21.62
CA ASP A 679 -23.54 24.69 -22.20
C ASP A 679 -23.69 24.55 -23.73
N LYS A 680 -22.91 23.67 -24.38
CA LYS A 680 -22.99 23.44 -25.83
C LYS A 680 -24.26 22.64 -26.21
N PRO A 681 -25.07 23.11 -27.20
CA PRO A 681 -26.30 22.44 -27.59
C PRO A 681 -26.02 21.07 -28.24
N SER A 682 -26.91 20.11 -27.97
CA SER A 682 -26.85 18.75 -28.53
C SER A 682 -27.13 18.76 -30.03
N SER A 683 -26.10 18.56 -30.86
CA SER A 683 -26.25 18.54 -32.32
C SER A 683 -26.05 17.13 -32.91
N PHE A 684 -27.16 16.39 -33.09
CA PHE A 684 -27.14 15.02 -33.62
C PHE A 684 -26.82 14.93 -35.13
N PHE A 685 -26.80 16.06 -35.84
CA PHE A 685 -26.76 16.13 -37.32
C PHE A 685 -25.57 16.93 -37.92
N HIS A 686 -24.49 17.18 -37.16
CA HIS A 686 -23.32 17.94 -37.64
C HIS A 686 -22.03 17.10 -37.71
N GLU A 687 -21.05 17.53 -38.52
CA GLU A 687 -19.72 16.91 -38.63
C GLU A 687 -18.96 16.85 -37.28
N ASP A 688 -19.31 17.74 -36.34
CA ASP A 688 -18.76 17.83 -34.97
C ASP A 688 -19.54 16.99 -33.94
N TYR A 689 -20.02 15.80 -34.33
CA TYR A 689 -20.79 14.93 -33.42
C TYR A 689 -19.89 14.11 -32.49
N TYR A 690 -19.93 14.46 -31.20
CA TYR A 690 -19.19 13.81 -30.12
C TYR A 690 -20.13 12.99 -29.22
N PRO A 691 -20.34 11.68 -29.49
CA PRO A 691 -21.37 10.87 -28.85
C PRO A 691 -21.18 10.65 -27.35
N VAL A 692 -19.93 10.59 -26.87
CA VAL A 692 -19.63 10.43 -25.43
C VAL A 692 -19.93 11.73 -24.70
N LEU A 693 -19.50 12.86 -25.25
CA LEU A 693 -19.77 14.18 -24.67
C LEU A 693 -21.27 14.51 -24.68
N ASP A 694 -21.96 14.20 -25.78
CA ASP A 694 -23.39 14.41 -25.93
C ASP A 694 -24.22 13.57 -24.96
N ARG A 695 -23.85 12.31 -24.76
CA ARG A 695 -24.48 11.48 -23.73
C ARG A 695 -24.18 12.00 -22.33
N ALA A 696 -22.93 12.39 -22.04
CA ALA A 696 -22.56 12.92 -20.73
C ALA A 696 -23.38 14.18 -20.37
N ARG A 697 -23.54 15.11 -21.32
CA ARG A 697 -24.40 16.29 -21.18
C ARG A 697 -25.83 15.94 -20.82
N ARG A 698 -26.46 15.02 -21.56
CA ARG A 698 -27.86 14.62 -21.27
C ARG A 698 -28.00 14.00 -19.89
N VAL A 699 -27.09 13.09 -19.52
CA VAL A 699 -27.12 12.45 -18.20
C VAL A 699 -26.90 13.48 -17.09
N ALA A 700 -25.98 14.42 -17.26
CA ALA A 700 -25.76 15.51 -16.31
C ALA A 700 -27.02 16.39 -16.21
N SER A 701 -27.59 16.84 -17.33
CA SER A 701 -28.82 17.64 -17.34
C SER A 701 -29.98 16.97 -16.60
N ASP A 702 -30.17 15.67 -16.76
CA ASP A 702 -31.23 14.92 -16.07
C ASP A 702 -30.91 14.74 -14.57
N LEU A 703 -29.63 14.59 -14.20
CA LEU A 703 -29.19 14.55 -12.80
C LEU A 703 -29.46 15.88 -12.09
N LEU A 704 -29.26 17.00 -12.79
CA LEU A 704 -29.44 18.34 -12.25
C LEU A 704 -30.93 18.69 -12.01
N GLN A 705 -31.87 17.96 -12.64
CA GLN A 705 -33.31 18.08 -12.35
C GLN A 705 -33.72 17.48 -11.00
N ILE A 706 -32.85 16.67 -10.36
CA ILE A 706 -33.11 16.15 -9.01
C ILE A 706 -32.89 17.28 -8.01
N ALA A 707 -34.00 17.86 -7.53
CA ALA A 707 -33.98 19.06 -6.69
C ALA A 707 -33.15 18.93 -5.40
N GLU A 708 -33.05 17.73 -4.82
CA GLU A 708 -32.27 17.52 -3.60
C GLU A 708 -30.81 17.16 -3.92
N ALA A 709 -29.87 18.03 -3.53
CA ALA A 709 -28.44 17.79 -3.72
C ALA A 709 -27.95 16.50 -3.03
N GLY A 710 -28.49 16.16 -1.86
CA GLY A 710 -28.18 14.92 -1.16
C GLY A 710 -28.47 13.69 -2.01
N ASP A 711 -29.64 13.61 -2.62
CA ASP A 711 -30.04 12.47 -3.44
C ASP A 711 -29.23 12.37 -4.75
N ARG A 712 -28.86 13.52 -5.34
CA ARG A 712 -27.91 13.56 -6.47
C ARG A 712 -26.58 12.89 -6.12
N TRP A 713 -25.96 13.32 -5.02
CA TRP A 713 -24.63 12.81 -4.63
C TRP A 713 -24.68 11.39 -4.07
N LYS A 714 -25.77 10.97 -3.42
CA LYS A 714 -25.99 9.56 -3.03
C LYS A 714 -26.01 8.65 -4.26
N LEU A 715 -26.70 9.05 -5.33
CA LEU A 715 -26.75 8.28 -6.59
C LEU A 715 -25.37 8.18 -7.26
N ILE A 716 -24.65 9.29 -7.39
CA ILE A 716 -23.31 9.33 -7.98
C ILE A 716 -22.34 8.48 -7.14
N ALA A 717 -22.36 8.62 -5.81
CA ALA A 717 -21.52 7.83 -4.92
C ALA A 717 -21.82 6.32 -5.02
N ALA A 718 -23.10 5.93 -5.09
CA ALA A 718 -23.49 4.53 -5.24
C ALA A 718 -22.87 3.88 -6.50
N ILE A 719 -22.85 4.61 -7.62
CA ILE A 719 -22.25 4.14 -8.87
C ILE A 719 -20.74 3.94 -8.72
N TRP A 720 -20.04 4.93 -8.17
CA TRP A 720 -18.58 4.86 -8.01
C TRP A 720 -18.14 3.79 -7.02
N LEU A 721 -18.87 3.63 -5.91
CA LEU A 721 -18.59 2.59 -4.92
C LEU A 721 -18.84 1.19 -5.49
N GLU A 722 -19.91 1.00 -6.29
CA GLU A 722 -20.16 -0.27 -6.98
C GLU A 722 -19.06 -0.57 -8.00
N MET A 723 -18.64 0.43 -8.80
CA MET A 723 -17.52 0.28 -9.75
C MET A 723 -16.21 -0.10 -9.04
N LEU A 724 -15.92 0.50 -7.88
CA LEU A 724 -14.76 0.18 -7.07
C LEU A 724 -14.79 -1.28 -6.59
N CYS A 725 -15.93 -1.74 -6.06
CA CYS A 725 -16.10 -3.11 -5.62
C CYS A 725 -16.04 -4.11 -6.80
N TYR A 726 -16.63 -3.73 -7.94
CA TYR A 726 -16.60 -4.53 -9.16
C TYR A 726 -15.16 -4.71 -9.67
N ILE A 727 -14.36 -3.64 -9.73
CA ILE A 727 -12.93 -3.73 -10.06
C ILE A 727 -12.18 -4.56 -9.02
N ALA A 728 -12.39 -4.30 -7.73
CA ALA A 728 -11.68 -5.00 -6.65
C ALA A 728 -11.95 -6.51 -6.65
N TYR A 729 -13.17 -6.94 -7.00
CA TYR A 729 -13.51 -8.35 -7.06
C TYR A 729 -13.07 -9.02 -8.37
N ASN A 730 -13.32 -8.38 -9.52
CA ASN A 730 -13.12 -9.01 -10.83
C ASN A 730 -11.72 -8.81 -11.42
N CYS A 731 -10.90 -7.92 -10.84
CA CYS A 731 -9.49 -7.89 -11.21
C CYS A 731 -8.81 -9.18 -10.74
N GLY A 732 -8.19 -9.87 -11.69
CA GLY A 732 -7.55 -11.15 -11.43
C GLY A 732 -6.39 -11.05 -10.43
N ALA A 733 -6.02 -12.18 -9.85
CA ALA A 733 -4.91 -12.34 -8.90
C ALA A 733 -3.61 -11.64 -9.34
N ALA A 734 -3.28 -11.70 -10.63
CA ALA A 734 -2.10 -11.04 -11.19
C ALA A 734 -2.14 -9.50 -11.02
N PHE A 735 -3.31 -8.88 -11.18
CA PHE A 735 -3.50 -7.45 -10.95
C PHE A 735 -3.20 -7.11 -9.49
N HIS A 736 -3.83 -7.78 -8.54
CA HIS A 736 -3.62 -7.49 -7.12
C HIS A 736 -2.20 -7.77 -6.66
N ALA A 737 -1.64 -8.91 -7.07
CA ALA A 737 -0.28 -9.28 -6.72
C ALA A 737 0.76 -8.27 -7.23
N LYS A 738 0.61 -7.74 -8.45
CA LYS A 738 1.48 -6.70 -8.99
C LYS A 738 1.45 -5.46 -8.10
N HIS A 739 0.25 -5.00 -7.72
CA HIS A 739 0.07 -3.78 -6.94
C HIS A 739 0.55 -3.89 -5.48
N LEU A 740 0.70 -5.10 -4.94
CA LEU A 740 1.39 -5.30 -3.65
C LEU A 740 2.86 -4.85 -3.69
N THR A 741 3.48 -4.77 -4.87
CA THR A 741 4.88 -4.35 -5.01
C THR A 741 5.06 -2.86 -5.32
N THR A 742 3.95 -2.11 -5.44
CA THR A 742 3.94 -0.71 -5.86
C THR A 742 3.17 0.19 -4.89
N GLY A 743 3.15 -0.14 -3.60
CA GLY A 743 2.50 0.70 -2.58
C GLY A 743 1.10 0.25 -2.14
N GLY A 744 0.55 -0.83 -2.72
CA GLY A 744 -0.72 -1.44 -2.34
C GLY A 744 -1.93 -0.59 -2.72
N GLU A 745 -2.43 -0.74 -3.95
CA GLU A 745 -3.58 0.04 -4.43
C GLU A 745 -4.83 -0.11 -3.54
N PHE A 746 -5.63 0.96 -3.48
CA PHE A 746 -6.85 0.99 -2.67
C PHE A 746 -7.83 -0.13 -3.04
N ALA A 747 -7.93 -0.49 -4.33
CA ALA A 747 -8.78 -1.58 -4.81
C ALA A 747 -8.37 -2.94 -4.22
N THR A 748 -7.08 -3.13 -3.91
CA THR A 748 -6.60 -4.35 -3.26
C THR A 748 -6.99 -4.40 -1.78
N HIS A 749 -7.05 -3.25 -1.11
CA HIS A 749 -7.60 -3.15 0.25
C HIS A 749 -9.10 -3.42 0.26
N VAL A 750 -9.85 -2.88 -0.71
CA VAL A 750 -11.29 -3.16 -0.89
C VAL A 750 -11.54 -4.63 -1.13
N LYS A 751 -10.69 -5.34 -1.91
CA LYS A 751 -10.77 -6.80 -2.05
C LYS A 751 -10.65 -7.51 -0.70
N MET A 752 -9.78 -7.06 0.20
CA MET A 752 -9.69 -7.63 1.55
C MET A 752 -10.85 -7.25 2.47
N LEU A 753 -11.50 -6.11 2.26
CA LEU A 753 -12.74 -5.76 2.96
C LEU A 753 -13.89 -6.68 2.52
N LEU A 754 -14.02 -6.94 1.21
CA LEU A 754 -14.98 -7.90 0.68
C LEU A 754 -14.76 -9.30 1.26
N PHE A 755 -13.50 -9.71 1.41
CA PHE A 755 -13.12 -10.95 2.08
C PHE A 755 -13.54 -10.96 3.56
N MET A 756 -13.22 -9.89 4.32
CA MET A 756 -13.51 -9.81 5.75
C MET A 756 -15.01 -9.80 6.05
N LEU A 757 -15.82 -9.17 5.20
CA LEU A 757 -17.29 -9.17 5.32
C LEU A 757 -17.95 -10.42 4.76
N GLY A 758 -17.17 -11.30 4.13
CA GLY A 758 -17.65 -12.50 3.47
C GLY A 758 -18.68 -12.24 2.37
N VAL A 759 -18.67 -11.06 1.75
CA VAL A 759 -19.66 -10.67 0.73
C VAL A 759 -19.82 -11.73 -0.38
N PRO A 760 -18.74 -12.26 -0.99
CA PRO A 760 -18.87 -13.26 -2.05
C PRO A 760 -19.41 -14.61 -1.56
N PHE A 761 -19.34 -14.86 -0.26
CA PHE A 761 -19.77 -16.09 0.41
C PHE A 761 -21.22 -16.05 0.87
N LEU A 762 -21.78 -14.85 1.05
CA LEU A 762 -23.17 -14.64 1.45
C LEU A 762 -24.17 -14.89 0.31
N ARG A 763 -23.68 -15.08 -0.91
CA ARG A 763 -24.51 -15.47 -2.06
C ARG A 763 -24.81 -16.96 -1.96
N ASP A 764 -26.09 -17.31 -1.78
CA ASP A 764 -26.54 -18.69 -1.95
C ASP A 764 -26.14 -19.13 -3.36
N VAL A 765 -25.28 -20.16 -3.46
CA VAL A 765 -25.08 -20.88 -4.71
C VAL A 765 -26.38 -21.62 -4.98
N LYS A 766 -27.36 -20.92 -5.56
CA LYS A 766 -28.52 -21.56 -6.18
C LYS A 766 -27.95 -22.43 -7.30
N GLU A 767 -27.97 -23.73 -7.02
CA GLU A 767 -27.47 -24.86 -7.81
C GLU A 767 -25.96 -25.14 -7.72
N PRO A 768 -25.55 -26.31 -7.20
CA PRO A 768 -24.19 -26.77 -7.39
C PRO A 768 -23.91 -26.86 -8.89
N LEU A 769 -22.84 -26.21 -9.34
CA LEU A 769 -22.29 -26.24 -10.70
C LEU A 769 -21.99 -27.67 -11.24
N LEU A 770 -22.25 -28.70 -10.44
CA LEU A 770 -22.23 -30.11 -10.84
C LEU A 770 -23.37 -30.49 -11.80
N SER A 771 -24.51 -29.78 -11.84
CA SER A 771 -25.59 -30.12 -12.78
C SER A 771 -25.29 -29.72 -14.23
N LYS A 772 -24.49 -28.67 -14.46
CA LYS A 772 -24.10 -28.20 -15.81
C LYS A 772 -22.81 -28.84 -16.35
N ALA A 773 -22.06 -29.56 -15.53
CA ALA A 773 -20.88 -30.31 -15.97
C ALA A 773 -21.21 -31.71 -16.49
N GLY A 774 -22.45 -32.19 -16.29
CA GLY A 774 -22.92 -33.49 -16.78
C GLY A 774 -23.09 -33.59 -18.30
N ASP A 775 -23.25 -32.46 -19.00
CA ASP A 775 -23.57 -32.45 -20.43
C ASP A 775 -22.39 -32.09 -21.35
N ILE A 776 -21.17 -32.00 -20.82
CA ILE A 776 -19.93 -31.79 -21.62
C ILE A 776 -19.15 -33.12 -21.82
N TYR A 777 -19.61 -34.22 -21.22
CA TYR A 777 -19.06 -35.57 -21.42
C TYR A 777 -20.14 -36.61 -21.79
N SER A 778 -21.14 -36.21 -22.58
CA SER A 778 -21.97 -37.15 -23.36
C SER A 778 -21.76 -36.96 -24.86
#